data_AF-A0A2Z3GHE9-F1
#
_entry.id   AF-A0A2Z3GHE9-F1
#
_cell.length_a   1.000
_cell.length_b   1.000
_cell.length_c   1.000
_cell.angle_alpha   90.00
_cell.angle_beta   90.00
_cell.angle_gamma   90.00
#
_symmetry.space_group_name_H-M   'P 1'
#
loop_
_entity.id
_entity.type
_entity.pdbx_description
1 polymer ?
#
loop_
_entity_poly.entity_id
_entity_poly.type
_entity_poly.pdbx_seq_one_letter_code
_entity_poly.pdbx_strand_id
1 'polypeptide(L)'
;MNSKFIPKLLLLPAVAAAAAVGLSVWSTAHTPLEASSHREAPLIADDPVADNTDLYAFKDPNDASKIVVIANYIPFELPQGGPNYSTFGENVRYEVHVKNKSTTNGDDITYRFTFKRVNEDPSTFFNIRLAKQNLKTTYTCEKSVGGGAFTTIVTNGVVAPNNIGPRSINDKTVGLNQPSYTDLRQSTVTMATSGEQVFCGPSDDPFFADLGAIFDLANLRPSGAADGLSHKNCHSIALSIPVATLQKDGKDVTAAKTILDPDYVIGVWASASRPAIQTFSASAGIGIQGDYVQVSRIGMPLTNEVINPIGGKDRWNALTPYNEDAGTDDYLSNPELGLYVDTRLFGNAVPQLAALDVQKASLAGFPGLPAKGFDFGNTQSGLYPLKGSAAVAGTALADASLGGYLLKPNSPRSVDIKPIFHTGVPNMRPYQLATGKPNGNPLAEGKPFINNFLPLSANISGNPGGDMLRLNMAVPATPRTINGQPNKEFSNQGLLAAAVLGLVDTRFNGSTDIQPIPNMDGFPNGRRLEDEVVSIELKAVGGAVLAAIGLWYDDYTPNSTSVKTPQLLGVLGFKTGVENNDTTFRATFPFVQTPWIGTGAAGGPTNVVVNPNLIVSTAMPVEAGTYNNITITGTGVAAFNGPIQVNGTLTLQTGGTLSIQGVLATSCLPVTGPGSFVMQDGSTLRICSSDGISAMGSTGAIQLTRTFNKKANYVYNGGAAQTTGTGLPDTVRSLTVNNTAGLTLNNGGVRIAQVLALTNGNLITSASQPLTLLSTPKAGTALVVNTNGAVVGPATMQRAIDPFYNAGPGYRHYSSPVASATLNDLSANTPGFSPIFNQAYNSAGANSGSVTPFPNVFGYDQARVTSAADATSAFDMGFVVPMGSDPMSIMSGYTVNIPATAVVALKGTLNNGPQASTNLMRGTLPQSGWQLLGNPYPSPLDFSLMGGVTRTNVDDAVYVYQSTGQYVGQYRSYVNGVGNPQISAMQGFFARVSTGQTTGSLALNNAARVTTFAATPSFNRGGPDTRPLVNLKLQGAALLLADEANVYFEQGATAGYDAKFDAYKLPSSSGLSISSFAASDALSINGLAPLVATVATSVPLDVQVPNTGVFTLNAASVINFAATTQVLLLDAQTGARIDLKQQPLYTFTAATKSLRGRFSLYFGPSAVLATNPAALAQLVQLYPNPARGSFTLLLPAELGRSPVTATLYNQLGQVVSQRTLPMTAAGATAQFDVSHLAFGIYTLQMTGGTTKVVKRLAIIQ
;
A
#
# COMPACT_ATOMS: atom_id res chain seq x y z
N MET A 1 -66.88 66.96 5.48
CA MET A 1 -67.77 66.85 6.64
C MET A 1 -67.41 65.59 7.40
N ASN A 2 -67.08 65.75 8.68
CA ASN A 2 -67.19 64.74 9.73
C ASN A 2 -68.59 64.06 9.65
N SER A 3 -68.88 62.87 10.15
CA SER A 3 -68.55 62.29 11.46
C SER A 3 -69.25 60.92 11.54
N LYS A 4 -68.56 59.87 12.01
CA LYS A 4 -68.70 59.22 13.35
C LYS A 4 -69.84 58.18 13.47
N PHE A 5 -69.49 57.00 14.01
CA PHE A 5 -69.80 56.48 15.36
C PHE A 5 -69.73 54.92 15.30
N ILE A 6 -68.72 54.21 15.87
CA ILE A 6 -68.45 53.85 17.30
C ILE A 6 -69.23 52.57 17.75
N PRO A 7 -68.74 51.66 18.63
CA PRO A 7 -67.39 51.08 18.89
C PRO A 7 -67.44 49.55 19.24
N LYS A 8 -66.30 48.89 19.53
CA LYS A 8 -66.08 48.05 20.75
C LYS A 8 -64.68 47.41 20.84
N LEU A 9 -64.01 47.75 21.94
CA LEU A 9 -63.14 46.98 22.85
C LEU A 9 -61.85 46.25 22.38
N LEU A 10 -60.74 46.79 22.91
CA LEU A 10 -59.67 46.15 23.72
C LEU A 10 -58.65 45.17 23.08
N LEU A 11 -57.42 45.69 22.98
CA LEU A 11 -56.11 45.18 23.42
C LEU A 11 -55.66 43.73 23.10
N LEU A 12 -54.58 43.69 22.30
CA LEU A 12 -53.49 42.71 22.13
C LEU A 12 -52.88 42.17 23.46
N PRO A 13 -52.02 41.12 23.47
CA PRO A 13 -51.58 40.21 22.39
C PRO A 13 -51.61 38.70 22.77
N ALA A 14 -52.11 37.85 21.88
CA ALA A 14 -51.89 36.39 21.89
C ALA A 14 -51.51 36.01 20.46
N VAL A 15 -50.25 35.76 20.08
CA VAL A 15 -49.38 34.64 20.48
C VAL A 15 -50.20 33.36 20.63
N ALA A 16 -50.05 32.46 19.65
CA ALA A 16 -50.65 31.12 19.57
C ALA A 16 -52.14 31.05 19.15
N ALA A 17 -52.42 31.13 17.84
CA ALA A 17 -53.37 30.26 17.12
C ALA A 17 -53.60 30.68 15.64
N ALA A 18 -52.54 30.94 14.87
CA ALA A 18 -52.58 30.92 13.40
C ALA A 18 -51.33 30.21 12.83
N ALA A 19 -50.87 29.18 13.55
CA ALA A 19 -49.68 28.39 13.26
C ALA A 19 -50.01 26.92 12.92
N ALA A 20 -51.20 26.63 12.36
CA ALA A 20 -51.62 25.23 12.17
C ALA A 20 -52.39 24.87 10.89
N VAL A 21 -52.70 25.78 9.95
CA VAL A 21 -53.38 25.39 8.68
C VAL A 21 -52.86 26.16 7.44
N GLY A 22 -51.57 26.50 7.44
CA GLY A 22 -50.81 26.91 6.24
C GLY A 22 -49.49 26.15 6.16
N LEU A 23 -49.48 24.93 6.74
CA LEU A 23 -48.33 24.04 6.95
C LEU A 23 -48.43 22.76 6.11
N SER A 24 -49.13 22.85 4.99
CA SER A 24 -49.07 21.91 3.88
C SER A 24 -49.00 22.73 2.61
N VAL A 25 -48.02 22.43 1.75
CA VAL A 25 -47.69 23.13 0.50
C VAL A 25 -46.92 24.46 0.67
N TRP A 26 -45.78 24.42 1.36
CA TRP A 26 -44.67 25.33 1.02
C TRP A 26 -43.34 24.62 1.21
N SER A 27 -42.81 24.17 0.07
CA SER A 27 -41.45 23.69 -0.10
C SER A 27 -40.46 24.77 0.33
N THR A 28 -39.75 24.55 1.43
CA THR A 28 -38.56 25.34 1.80
C THR A 28 -37.32 24.95 0.98
N ALA A 29 -37.50 24.56 -0.28
CA ALA A 29 -36.48 24.70 -1.30
C ALA A 29 -36.81 25.99 -2.06
N HIS A 30 -36.27 27.10 -1.57
CA HIS A 30 -36.04 28.25 -2.43
C HIS A 30 -34.99 27.81 -3.46
N THR A 31 -35.41 27.42 -4.65
CA THR A 31 -34.54 27.44 -5.83
C THR A 31 -35.06 28.51 -6.80
N PRO A 32 -34.79 29.80 -6.56
CA PRO A 32 -34.70 30.74 -7.65
C PRO A 32 -33.29 30.62 -8.26
N LEU A 33 -33.26 30.31 -9.56
CA LEU A 33 -32.14 30.48 -10.50
C LEU A 33 -30.84 29.71 -10.21
N GLU A 34 -30.70 28.55 -10.85
CA GLU A 34 -29.39 27.98 -11.18
C GLU A 34 -28.80 28.80 -12.35
N ALA A 35 -27.71 29.53 -12.09
CA ALA A 35 -26.98 30.33 -13.07
C ALA A 35 -25.65 29.64 -13.39
N SER A 36 -25.40 29.34 -14.67
CA SER A 36 -24.14 28.79 -15.23
C SER A 36 -23.48 29.80 -16.19
N SER A 37 -22.36 29.42 -16.82
CA SER A 37 -21.95 29.88 -18.17
C SER A 37 -22.93 29.48 -19.30
N HIS A 38 -24.13 29.05 -18.93
CA HIS A 38 -25.16 28.34 -19.70
C HIS A 38 -26.48 28.83 -19.17
N ARG A 39 -27.49 28.86 -20.02
CA ARG A 39 -28.70 29.65 -19.78
C ARG A 39 -28.36 31.13 -19.63
N GLU A 40 -27.30 31.55 -20.31
CA GLU A 40 -26.67 32.85 -20.22
C GLU A 40 -27.54 33.94 -20.85
N ALA A 41 -28.40 33.57 -21.80
CA ALA A 41 -29.40 34.44 -22.42
C ALA A 41 -30.83 33.92 -22.18
N PRO A 42 -31.85 34.79 -22.06
CA PRO A 42 -33.23 34.38 -21.80
C PRO A 42 -33.79 33.33 -22.77
N LEU A 43 -33.52 33.42 -24.08
CA LEU A 43 -34.07 32.46 -25.05
C LEU A 43 -33.38 31.10 -24.99
N ILE A 44 -32.06 31.07 -24.78
CA ILE A 44 -31.33 29.80 -24.75
C ILE A 44 -31.57 29.04 -23.44
N ALA A 45 -31.88 29.77 -22.35
CA ALA A 45 -32.29 29.19 -21.07
C ALA A 45 -33.55 28.30 -21.16
N ASP A 46 -34.39 28.53 -22.18
CA ASP A 46 -35.60 27.76 -22.50
C ASP A 46 -35.35 26.68 -23.57
N ASP A 47 -34.17 26.63 -24.19
CA ASP A 47 -33.75 25.65 -25.20
C ASP A 47 -32.39 25.00 -24.87
N PRO A 48 -32.31 24.23 -23.77
CA PRO A 48 -31.04 23.71 -23.23
C PRO A 48 -30.29 22.78 -24.20
N VAL A 49 -30.96 22.23 -25.22
CA VAL A 49 -30.33 21.32 -26.18
C VAL A 49 -29.50 22.08 -27.23
N ALA A 50 -29.78 23.37 -27.46
CA ALA A 50 -28.95 24.26 -28.29
C ALA A 50 -27.95 25.08 -27.48
N ASP A 51 -28.02 25.01 -26.16
CA ASP A 51 -27.20 25.82 -25.26
C ASP A 51 -25.73 25.39 -25.36
N ASN A 52 -24.90 26.29 -25.91
CA ASN A 52 -23.47 26.11 -26.08
C ASN A 52 -22.77 26.53 -24.80
N THR A 53 -22.14 25.56 -24.17
CA THR A 53 -21.76 25.71 -22.79
C THR A 53 -20.38 26.33 -22.65
N ASP A 54 -19.40 25.70 -23.28
CA ASP A 54 -18.02 26.15 -23.24
C ASP A 54 -17.27 25.71 -24.50
N LEU A 55 -16.32 26.54 -24.93
CA LEU A 55 -15.36 26.19 -25.99
C LEU A 55 -13.94 26.14 -25.44
N TYR A 56 -13.20 25.13 -25.88
CA TYR A 56 -11.79 24.92 -25.60
C TYR A 56 -11.04 24.71 -26.91
N ALA A 57 -9.85 25.31 -27.02
CA ALA A 57 -8.97 25.15 -28.18
C ALA A 57 -7.51 25.20 -27.70
N PHE A 58 -6.80 24.08 -27.74
CA PHE A 58 -5.45 24.00 -27.19
C PHE A 58 -4.56 23.04 -27.97
N LYS A 59 -3.24 23.24 -27.82
CA LYS A 59 -2.23 22.35 -28.38
C LYS A 59 -2.30 20.98 -27.69
N ASP A 60 -2.36 19.89 -28.46
CA ASP A 60 -2.38 18.56 -27.86
C ASP A 60 -1.08 18.33 -27.06
N PRO A 61 -1.15 18.02 -25.74
CA PRO A 61 0.02 17.85 -24.91
C PRO A 61 0.83 16.58 -25.23
N ASN A 62 0.26 15.65 -25.98
CA ASN A 62 0.89 14.37 -26.35
C ASN A 62 1.32 14.33 -27.82
N ASP A 63 0.80 15.22 -28.68
CA ASP A 63 1.14 15.28 -30.10
C ASP A 63 1.21 16.72 -30.60
N ALA A 64 2.43 17.25 -30.74
CA ALA A 64 2.65 18.60 -31.21
C ALA A 64 2.16 18.86 -32.66
N SER A 65 1.77 17.83 -33.42
CA SER A 65 1.17 17.99 -34.75
C SER A 65 -0.35 18.22 -34.71
N LYS A 66 -0.97 18.21 -33.52
CA LYS A 66 -2.43 18.27 -33.35
C LYS A 66 -2.89 19.45 -32.50
N ILE A 67 -4.09 19.93 -32.81
CA ILE A 67 -4.88 20.86 -31.99
C ILE A 67 -6.14 20.13 -31.54
N VAL A 68 -6.49 20.28 -30.26
CA VAL A 68 -7.72 19.78 -29.68
C VAL A 68 -8.72 20.94 -29.62
N VAL A 69 -9.92 20.72 -30.17
CA VAL A 69 -11.06 21.64 -30.04
C VAL A 69 -12.21 20.90 -29.39
N ILE A 70 -12.81 21.49 -28.35
CA ILE A 70 -13.92 20.89 -27.62
C ILE A 70 -15.00 21.94 -27.45
N ALA A 71 -16.17 21.70 -28.04
CA ALA A 71 -17.37 22.49 -27.82
C ALA A 71 -18.34 21.66 -26.98
N ASN A 72 -18.64 22.14 -25.77
CA ASN A 72 -19.62 21.53 -24.91
C ASN A 72 -21.00 22.13 -25.19
N TYR A 73 -22.04 21.33 -24.94
CA TYR A 73 -23.43 21.72 -25.04
C TYR A 73 -24.23 21.05 -23.92
N ILE A 74 -25.46 21.54 -23.71
CA ILE A 74 -26.42 20.97 -22.76
C ILE A 74 -25.92 21.08 -21.32
N PRO A 75 -26.35 22.12 -20.60
CA PRO A 75 -25.83 22.40 -19.26
C PRO A 75 -26.46 21.55 -18.17
N PHE A 76 -25.78 21.50 -17.02
CA PHE A 76 -26.34 21.04 -15.75
C PHE A 76 -26.96 19.64 -15.79
N GLU A 77 -26.43 18.72 -16.60
CA GLU A 77 -27.01 17.41 -16.72
C GLU A 77 -26.82 16.63 -15.42
N LEU A 78 -27.95 16.28 -14.78
CA LEU A 78 -27.93 15.44 -13.59
C LEU A 78 -27.55 14.01 -14.00
N PRO A 79 -26.52 13.40 -13.36
CA PRO A 79 -26.11 12.02 -13.67
C PRO A 79 -27.25 11.01 -13.57
N GLN A 80 -28.15 11.23 -12.61
CA GLN A 80 -29.33 10.44 -12.28
C GLN A 80 -30.61 10.89 -12.99
N GLY A 81 -30.52 11.80 -13.95
CA GLY A 81 -31.66 12.47 -14.62
C GLY A 81 -32.53 11.57 -15.53
N GLY A 82 -32.51 10.25 -15.35
CA GLY A 82 -33.37 9.32 -16.08
C GLY A 82 -34.87 9.51 -15.75
N PRO A 83 -35.78 8.82 -16.48
CA PRO A 83 -35.53 7.76 -17.46
C PRO A 83 -35.13 8.27 -18.85
N ASN A 84 -35.35 9.56 -19.15
CA ASN A 84 -34.95 10.20 -20.40
C ASN A 84 -33.71 11.05 -20.16
N TYR A 85 -32.55 10.47 -20.41
CA TYR A 85 -31.28 11.16 -20.29
C TYR A 85 -31.09 12.18 -21.41
N SER A 86 -30.32 13.24 -21.13
CA SER A 86 -29.90 14.22 -22.12
C SER A 86 -29.17 13.58 -23.30
N THR A 87 -29.34 14.19 -24.47
CA THR A 87 -28.67 13.82 -25.71
C THR A 87 -28.77 14.98 -26.71
N PHE A 88 -27.85 15.04 -27.67
CA PHE A 88 -27.91 16.00 -28.77
C PHE A 88 -29.26 15.94 -29.52
N GLY A 89 -29.78 17.10 -29.89
CA GLY A 89 -31.08 17.19 -30.56
C GLY A 89 -31.01 16.91 -32.07
N GLU A 90 -32.06 16.31 -32.61
CA GLU A 90 -32.16 15.95 -34.04
C GLU A 90 -32.50 17.13 -34.95
N ASN A 91 -33.02 18.22 -34.37
CA ASN A 91 -33.36 19.47 -35.04
C ASN A 91 -32.39 20.61 -34.67
N VAL A 92 -31.16 20.25 -34.29
CA VAL A 92 -30.08 21.20 -34.03
C VAL A 92 -28.97 20.98 -35.05
N ARG A 93 -28.40 22.08 -35.54
CA ARG A 93 -27.14 22.05 -36.27
C ARG A 93 -26.06 22.63 -35.36
N TYR A 94 -25.13 21.79 -34.94
CA TYR A 94 -24.00 22.20 -34.12
C TYR A 94 -22.79 22.41 -35.03
N GLU A 95 -22.09 23.53 -34.87
CA GLU A 95 -20.97 23.90 -35.72
C GLU A 95 -19.76 24.36 -34.90
N VAL A 96 -18.57 23.97 -35.35
CA VAL A 96 -17.28 24.49 -34.90
C VAL A 96 -16.65 25.18 -36.08
N HIS A 97 -16.31 26.46 -35.91
CA HIS A 97 -15.84 27.35 -36.94
C HIS A 97 -14.38 27.74 -36.67
N VAL A 98 -13.58 27.78 -37.73
CA VAL A 98 -12.17 28.15 -37.67
C VAL A 98 -11.85 29.23 -38.69
N LYS A 99 -11.28 30.33 -38.20
CA LYS A 99 -10.61 31.38 -38.97
C LYS A 99 -9.11 31.11 -39.02
N ASN A 100 -8.47 31.18 -40.18
CA ASN A 100 -7.02 31.10 -40.33
C ASN A 100 -6.42 32.11 -41.33
N LYS A 101 -7.25 32.91 -42.02
CA LYS A 101 -6.82 33.95 -42.96
C LYS A 101 -7.45 35.30 -42.62
N SER A 102 -6.65 36.34 -42.44
CA SER A 102 -7.16 37.70 -42.25
C SER A 102 -7.80 38.32 -43.49
N THR A 103 -7.62 37.71 -44.67
CA THR A 103 -8.08 38.25 -45.96
C THR A 103 -9.49 37.79 -46.36
N THR A 104 -10.08 36.85 -45.65
CA THR A 104 -11.41 36.29 -45.94
C THR A 104 -12.45 36.83 -44.96
N ASN A 105 -13.61 37.23 -45.47
CA ASN A 105 -14.70 37.87 -44.70
C ASN A 105 -15.66 36.86 -44.03
N GLY A 106 -15.13 35.74 -43.55
CA GLY A 106 -15.91 34.64 -42.96
C GLY A 106 -15.01 33.50 -42.52
N ASP A 107 -15.60 32.41 -42.01
CA ASP A 107 -14.84 31.26 -41.53
C ASP A 107 -14.14 30.52 -42.68
N ASP A 108 -12.92 30.07 -42.42
CA ASP A 108 -12.09 29.38 -43.41
C ASP A 108 -12.32 27.86 -43.37
N ILE A 109 -12.74 27.32 -42.23
CA ILE A 109 -13.12 25.91 -42.05
C ILE A 109 -14.32 25.84 -41.12
N THR A 110 -15.33 25.05 -41.48
CA THR A 110 -16.49 24.78 -40.61
C THR A 110 -16.72 23.28 -40.51
N TYR A 111 -16.79 22.76 -39.29
CA TYR A 111 -17.25 21.40 -38.99
C TYR A 111 -18.71 21.47 -38.55
N ARG A 112 -19.57 20.66 -39.17
CA ARG A 112 -21.00 20.62 -38.92
C ARG A 112 -21.43 19.24 -38.44
N PHE A 113 -22.23 19.22 -37.39
CA PHE A 113 -22.76 18.01 -36.78
C PHE A 113 -24.28 18.04 -36.78
N THR A 114 -24.86 16.95 -37.27
CA THR A 114 -26.30 16.66 -37.18
C THR A 114 -26.50 15.28 -36.61
N PHE A 115 -27.52 15.11 -35.78
CA PHE A 115 -27.73 13.90 -34.99
C PHE A 115 -29.04 13.20 -35.35
N LYS A 116 -29.07 11.88 -35.17
CA LYS A 116 -30.25 11.03 -35.38
C LYS A 116 -30.39 10.06 -34.21
N ARG A 117 -31.63 9.80 -33.78
CA ARG A 117 -31.94 8.90 -32.67
C ARG A 117 -32.78 7.72 -33.11
N VAL A 118 -32.54 6.56 -32.49
CA VAL A 118 -33.34 5.34 -32.67
C VAL A 118 -33.58 4.67 -31.32
N ASN A 119 -34.76 4.11 -31.14
CA ASN A 119 -35.06 3.19 -30.05
C ASN A 119 -34.86 1.75 -30.52
N GLU A 120 -33.87 1.04 -29.97
CA GLU A 120 -33.61 -0.37 -30.31
C GLU A 120 -34.61 -1.35 -29.63
N ASP A 121 -35.25 -0.91 -28.54
CA ASP A 121 -36.34 -1.64 -27.86
C ASP A 121 -37.44 -0.69 -27.35
N PRO A 122 -38.37 -0.27 -28.22
CA PRO A 122 -39.42 0.67 -27.83
C PRO A 122 -40.45 0.07 -26.84
N SER A 123 -40.35 -1.21 -26.47
CA SER A 123 -41.28 -1.87 -25.54
C SER A 123 -40.99 -1.60 -24.06
N THR A 124 -39.95 -0.82 -23.74
CA THR A 124 -39.52 -0.55 -22.36
C THR A 124 -39.24 0.92 -22.11
N PHE A 125 -39.37 1.34 -20.85
CA PHE A 125 -38.92 2.65 -20.39
C PHE A 125 -37.41 2.68 -20.03
N PHE A 126 -36.75 1.52 -19.90
CA PHE A 126 -35.32 1.50 -19.64
C PHE A 126 -34.54 2.01 -20.86
N ASN A 127 -33.62 2.95 -20.62
CA ASN A 127 -32.76 3.47 -21.68
C ASN A 127 -31.79 2.39 -22.20
N ILE A 128 -31.33 1.49 -21.33
CA ILE A 128 -30.46 0.37 -21.70
C ILE A 128 -30.96 -0.91 -21.05
N ARG A 129 -31.20 -1.95 -21.86
CA ARG A 129 -31.39 -3.33 -21.37
C ARG A 129 -31.10 -4.38 -22.45
N LEU A 130 -30.73 -5.59 -22.05
CA LEU A 130 -30.63 -6.77 -22.93
C LEU A 130 -29.80 -6.50 -24.21
N ALA A 131 -28.62 -5.87 -24.04
CA ALA A 131 -27.73 -5.43 -25.11
C ALA A 131 -28.32 -4.43 -26.11
N LYS A 132 -29.42 -3.76 -25.77
CA LYS A 132 -30.06 -2.72 -26.57
C LYS A 132 -30.08 -1.37 -25.85
N GLN A 133 -30.04 -0.30 -26.64
CA GLN A 133 -30.08 1.08 -26.20
C GLN A 133 -31.23 1.84 -26.88
N ASN A 134 -32.12 2.40 -26.07
CA ASN A 134 -33.10 3.40 -26.48
C ASN A 134 -32.49 4.80 -26.47
N LEU A 135 -33.00 5.68 -27.32
CA LEU A 135 -32.39 6.99 -27.61
C LEU A 135 -30.93 6.85 -28.06
N LYS A 136 -30.57 5.73 -28.70
CA LYS A 136 -29.25 5.54 -29.29
C LYS A 136 -29.05 6.59 -30.36
N THR A 137 -28.04 7.44 -30.14
CA THR A 137 -27.81 8.62 -30.95
C THR A 137 -26.59 8.38 -31.84
N THR A 138 -26.73 8.68 -33.13
CA THR A 138 -25.63 8.71 -34.10
C THR A 138 -25.51 10.10 -34.70
N TYR A 139 -24.36 10.39 -35.30
CA TYR A 139 -24.06 11.68 -35.92
C TYR A 139 -23.48 11.53 -37.31
N THR A 140 -23.72 12.57 -38.11
CA THR A 140 -22.98 12.87 -39.34
C THR A 140 -22.10 14.08 -39.06
N CYS A 141 -20.81 13.99 -39.37
CA CYS A 141 -19.90 15.13 -39.35
C CYS A 141 -19.56 15.51 -40.79
N GLU A 142 -19.81 16.77 -41.13
CA GLU A 142 -19.49 17.37 -42.42
C GLU A 142 -18.47 18.49 -42.23
N LYS A 143 -17.68 18.75 -43.26
CA LYS A 143 -16.65 19.77 -43.26
C LYS A 143 -16.75 20.65 -44.50
N SER A 144 -16.67 21.96 -44.32
CA SER A 144 -16.46 22.94 -45.40
C SER A 144 -15.09 23.59 -45.24
N VAL A 145 -14.41 23.84 -46.35
CA VAL A 145 -13.12 24.54 -46.40
C VAL A 145 -13.20 25.67 -47.41
N GLY A 146 -12.75 26.87 -47.04
CA GLY A 146 -12.74 28.07 -47.89
C GLY A 146 -14.12 28.52 -48.34
N GLY A 147 -15.18 28.26 -47.55
CA GLY A 147 -16.56 28.54 -47.93
C GLY A 147 -17.12 27.63 -49.04
N GLY A 148 -16.44 26.51 -49.34
CA GLY A 148 -16.91 25.51 -50.30
C GLY A 148 -18.12 24.71 -49.82
N ALA A 149 -18.60 23.80 -50.67
CA ALA A 149 -19.66 22.87 -50.29
C ALA A 149 -19.23 21.97 -49.11
N PHE A 150 -20.20 21.60 -48.25
CA PHE A 150 -19.96 20.66 -47.16
C PHE A 150 -19.70 19.25 -47.72
N THR A 151 -18.64 18.60 -47.23
CA THR A 151 -18.31 17.21 -47.51
C THR A 151 -18.46 16.38 -46.25
N THR A 152 -19.17 15.24 -46.32
CA THR A 152 -19.27 14.31 -45.19
C THR A 152 -17.93 13.62 -44.90
N ILE A 153 -17.45 13.73 -43.67
CA ILE A 153 -16.17 13.14 -43.22
C ILE A 153 -16.37 12.03 -42.18
N VAL A 154 -17.53 11.99 -41.52
CA VAL A 154 -17.98 10.86 -40.70
C VAL A 154 -19.45 10.59 -41.01
N THR A 155 -19.76 9.32 -41.32
CA THR A 155 -21.12 8.83 -41.52
C THR A 155 -21.46 7.83 -40.42
N ASN A 156 -22.61 7.99 -39.77
CA ASN A 156 -23.06 7.11 -38.67
C ASN A 156 -22.06 7.00 -37.50
N GLY A 157 -21.38 8.09 -37.15
CA GLY A 157 -20.59 8.14 -35.91
C GLY A 157 -21.49 7.89 -34.71
N VAL A 158 -21.00 7.22 -33.67
CA VAL A 158 -21.82 6.86 -32.50
C VAL A 158 -21.60 7.88 -31.38
N VAL A 159 -22.69 8.37 -30.78
CA VAL A 159 -22.63 9.15 -29.55
C VAL A 159 -22.46 8.20 -28.38
N ALA A 160 -21.49 8.44 -27.50
CA ALA A 160 -21.31 7.60 -26.32
C ALA A 160 -22.60 7.55 -25.47
N PRO A 161 -23.03 6.37 -24.96
CA PRO A 161 -24.22 6.29 -24.13
C PRO A 161 -24.04 7.04 -22.80
N ASN A 162 -25.14 7.47 -22.17
CA ASN A 162 -25.11 8.04 -20.82
C ASN A 162 -24.57 7.03 -19.78
N ASN A 163 -23.84 7.52 -18.77
CA ASN A 163 -23.27 6.68 -17.71
C ASN A 163 -24.31 6.35 -16.64
N ILE A 164 -25.29 5.50 -16.99
CA ILE A 164 -26.45 5.21 -16.14
C ILE A 164 -26.05 4.50 -14.84
N GLY A 165 -25.23 3.46 -14.94
CA GLY A 165 -24.91 2.59 -13.81
C GLY A 165 -24.36 1.22 -14.24
N PRO A 166 -23.68 0.47 -13.33
CA PRO A 166 -23.01 -0.77 -13.70
C PRO A 166 -23.95 -1.85 -14.27
N ARG A 167 -25.23 -1.87 -13.85
CA ARG A 167 -26.21 -2.84 -14.38
C ARG A 167 -26.58 -2.56 -15.84
N SER A 168 -26.63 -1.29 -16.24
CA SER A 168 -26.90 -0.93 -17.64
C SER A 168 -25.66 -1.11 -18.50
N ILE A 169 -24.47 -0.79 -17.98
CA ILE A 169 -23.24 -0.79 -18.77
C ILE A 169 -22.55 -2.16 -18.76
N ASN A 170 -22.24 -2.70 -17.59
CA ASN A 170 -21.35 -3.85 -17.43
C ASN A 170 -22.06 -5.20 -17.45
N ASP A 171 -23.30 -5.27 -16.98
CA ASP A 171 -24.00 -6.53 -16.83
C ASP A 171 -24.17 -7.23 -18.19
N LYS A 172 -23.70 -8.47 -18.27
CA LYS A 172 -23.75 -9.29 -19.49
C LYS A 172 -25.16 -9.73 -19.87
N THR A 173 -26.02 -9.91 -18.87
CA THR A 173 -27.36 -10.48 -19.04
C THR A 173 -28.37 -9.39 -19.34
N VAL A 174 -28.33 -8.30 -18.56
CA VAL A 174 -29.33 -7.24 -18.62
C VAL A 174 -28.81 -5.92 -19.15
N GLY A 175 -27.50 -5.71 -19.29
CA GLY A 175 -26.89 -4.46 -19.77
C GLY A 175 -26.30 -4.56 -21.18
N LEU A 176 -25.33 -3.68 -21.50
CA LEU A 176 -24.59 -3.65 -22.77
C LEU A 176 -23.40 -4.61 -22.82
N ASN A 177 -23.14 -5.36 -21.75
CA ASN A 177 -22.00 -6.30 -21.66
C ASN A 177 -20.65 -5.63 -21.95
N GLN A 178 -20.42 -4.42 -21.44
CA GLN A 178 -19.16 -3.70 -21.63
C GLN A 178 -18.21 -3.90 -20.44
N PRO A 179 -16.89 -4.08 -20.65
CA PRO A 179 -15.95 -4.27 -19.55
C PRO A 179 -15.93 -3.10 -18.56
N SER A 180 -16.00 -1.87 -19.08
CA SER A 180 -16.14 -0.65 -18.30
C SER A 180 -16.83 0.44 -19.13
N TYR A 181 -17.34 1.49 -18.47
CA TYR A 181 -17.85 2.66 -19.17
C TYR A 181 -16.75 3.40 -19.94
N THR A 182 -15.53 3.44 -19.40
CA THR A 182 -14.37 4.05 -20.06
C THR A 182 -14.06 3.38 -21.40
N ASP A 183 -14.09 2.04 -21.44
CA ASP A 183 -13.84 1.28 -22.68
C ASP A 183 -14.96 1.51 -23.70
N LEU A 184 -16.22 1.49 -23.24
CA LEU A 184 -17.38 1.80 -24.07
C LEU A 184 -17.24 3.20 -24.70
N ARG A 185 -16.94 4.22 -23.89
CA ARG A 185 -16.76 5.59 -24.36
C ARG A 185 -15.58 5.72 -25.33
N GLN A 186 -14.46 5.05 -25.06
CA GLN A 186 -13.31 5.08 -25.95
C GLN A 186 -13.62 4.44 -27.31
N SER A 187 -14.46 3.40 -27.33
CA SER A 187 -14.85 2.71 -28.56
C SER A 187 -15.71 3.56 -29.51
N THR A 188 -16.28 4.67 -29.04
CA THR A 188 -17.08 5.57 -29.89
C THR A 188 -16.26 6.70 -30.52
N VAL A 189 -14.97 6.82 -30.19
CA VAL A 189 -14.05 7.74 -30.87
C VAL A 189 -13.89 7.30 -32.32
N THR A 190 -14.27 8.18 -33.26
CA THR A 190 -14.30 7.89 -34.69
C THR A 190 -13.17 8.62 -35.41
N MET A 191 -12.46 7.92 -36.31
CA MET A 191 -11.50 8.55 -37.22
C MET A 191 -12.24 9.04 -38.47
N ALA A 192 -12.17 10.34 -38.74
CA ALA A 192 -12.75 10.94 -39.94
C ALA A 192 -11.93 10.61 -41.19
N THR A 193 -12.57 10.61 -42.36
CA THR A 193 -11.90 10.35 -43.64
C THR A 193 -10.86 11.42 -44.00
N SER A 194 -10.94 12.60 -43.38
CA SER A 194 -9.99 13.71 -43.53
C SER A 194 -8.88 13.75 -42.46
N GLY A 195 -8.78 12.73 -41.59
CA GLY A 195 -7.66 12.54 -40.66
C GLY A 195 -7.82 13.13 -39.25
N GLU A 196 -8.99 13.67 -38.92
CA GLU A 196 -9.38 14.10 -37.58
C GLU A 196 -9.86 12.92 -36.73
N GLN A 197 -9.66 12.98 -35.41
CA GLN A 197 -10.41 12.14 -34.46
C GLN A 197 -11.60 12.91 -33.92
N VAL A 198 -12.76 12.25 -33.83
CA VAL A 198 -14.04 12.85 -33.45
C VAL A 198 -14.65 12.06 -32.29
N PHE A 199 -15.05 12.77 -31.24
CA PHE A 199 -15.84 12.22 -30.14
C PHE A 199 -17.08 13.09 -29.92
N CYS A 200 -18.24 12.43 -29.82
CA CYS A 200 -19.49 13.06 -29.39
C CYS A 200 -20.07 12.24 -28.23
N GLY A 201 -20.44 12.89 -27.13
CA GLY A 201 -21.12 12.22 -26.04
C GLY A 201 -21.03 12.94 -24.70
N PRO A 202 -21.66 12.39 -23.67
CA PRO A 202 -21.64 12.98 -22.34
C PRO A 202 -20.23 12.95 -21.75
N SER A 203 -19.91 13.98 -20.99
CA SER A 203 -18.68 14.20 -20.23
C SER A 203 -19.02 14.87 -18.92
N ASP A 204 -18.12 14.78 -17.95
CA ASP A 204 -18.10 15.72 -16.83
C ASP A 204 -17.95 17.16 -17.38
N ASP A 205 -18.58 18.14 -16.73
CA ASP A 205 -18.45 19.54 -17.13
C ASP A 205 -17.05 20.07 -16.75
N PRO A 206 -16.19 20.41 -17.73
CA PRO A 206 -14.85 20.86 -17.42
C PRO A 206 -14.78 22.30 -16.91
N PHE A 207 -15.87 23.08 -16.96
CA PHE A 207 -15.89 24.42 -16.39
C PHE A 207 -16.08 24.34 -14.87
N PHE A 208 -15.37 25.21 -14.15
CA PHE A 208 -15.43 25.23 -12.70
C PHE A 208 -15.40 26.66 -12.20
N ALA A 209 -16.38 27.00 -11.37
CA ALA A 209 -16.50 28.33 -10.79
C ALA A 209 -17.48 28.30 -9.61
N ASP A 210 -17.29 29.20 -8.65
CA ASP A 210 -18.33 29.48 -7.67
C ASP A 210 -19.43 30.36 -8.28
N LEU A 211 -20.24 29.74 -9.15
CA LEU A 211 -21.29 30.42 -9.92
C LEU A 211 -22.26 31.19 -9.01
N GLY A 212 -22.64 30.58 -7.89
CA GLY A 212 -23.54 31.21 -6.92
C GLY A 212 -22.94 32.48 -6.32
N ALA A 213 -21.65 32.48 -5.97
CA ALA A 213 -20.97 33.66 -5.46
C ALA A 213 -20.69 34.72 -6.54
N ILE A 214 -20.31 34.28 -7.74
CA ILE A 214 -20.01 35.19 -8.87
C ILE A 214 -21.27 35.98 -9.25
N PHE A 215 -22.41 35.30 -9.40
CA PHE A 215 -23.66 35.96 -9.78
C PHE A 215 -24.43 36.57 -8.60
N ASP A 216 -24.02 36.31 -7.35
CA ASP A 216 -24.35 37.13 -6.17
C ASP A 216 -23.42 38.35 -6.07
N LEU A 217 -23.35 39.15 -7.14
CA LEU A 217 -22.53 40.37 -7.24
C LEU A 217 -21.06 40.18 -6.84
N ALA A 218 -20.44 39.09 -7.31
CA ALA A 218 -19.06 38.73 -7.00
C ALA A 218 -18.77 38.66 -5.48
N ASN A 219 -19.74 38.18 -4.70
CA ASN A 219 -19.60 37.86 -3.29
C ASN A 219 -18.76 36.58 -3.07
N LEU A 220 -17.55 36.57 -3.63
CA LEU A 220 -16.64 35.43 -3.64
C LEU A 220 -16.38 34.91 -2.23
N ARG A 221 -16.20 33.59 -2.14
CA ARG A 221 -16.06 32.89 -0.87
C ARG A 221 -14.71 32.17 -0.82
N PRO A 222 -13.56 32.88 -0.68
CA PRO A 222 -12.24 32.24 -0.68
C PRO A 222 -12.13 31.08 0.32
N SER A 223 -12.89 31.15 1.43
CA SER A 223 -13.16 30.02 2.30
C SER A 223 -14.61 29.57 2.14
N GLY A 224 -14.82 28.33 1.70
CA GLY A 224 -16.15 27.75 1.52
C GLY A 224 -16.78 27.99 0.14
N ALA A 225 -15.99 28.40 -0.86
CA ALA A 225 -16.40 28.39 -2.24
C ALA A 225 -16.85 26.98 -2.65
N ALA A 226 -17.89 26.92 -3.47
CA ALA A 226 -18.43 25.68 -3.99
C ALA A 226 -18.48 25.78 -5.51
N ASP A 227 -17.88 24.82 -6.19
CA ASP A 227 -18.02 24.70 -7.64
C ASP A 227 -19.49 24.40 -7.99
N GLY A 228 -20.12 25.32 -8.73
CA GLY A 228 -21.52 25.23 -9.11
C GLY A 228 -21.81 24.15 -10.15
N LEU A 229 -20.78 23.67 -10.84
CA LEU A 229 -20.86 22.59 -11.84
C LEU A 229 -20.34 21.26 -11.34
N SER A 230 -19.85 21.23 -10.09
CA SER A 230 -19.41 19.97 -9.50
C SER A 230 -20.52 18.93 -9.56
N HIS A 231 -20.14 17.73 -9.96
CA HIS A 231 -21.00 16.56 -10.10
C HIS A 231 -22.08 16.71 -11.17
N LYS A 232 -21.92 17.62 -12.14
CA LYS A 232 -22.80 17.77 -13.30
C LYS A 232 -22.11 17.26 -14.56
N ASN A 233 -22.92 16.79 -15.50
CA ASN A 233 -22.46 16.43 -16.82
C ASN A 233 -22.84 17.51 -17.85
N CYS A 234 -22.17 17.45 -18.99
CA CYS A 234 -22.55 18.12 -20.24
C CYS A 234 -22.35 17.15 -21.41
N HIS A 235 -22.73 17.56 -22.63
CA HIS A 235 -22.40 16.84 -23.85
C HIS A 235 -21.26 17.53 -24.62
N SER A 236 -20.18 16.80 -24.90
CA SER A 236 -19.02 17.33 -25.62
C SER A 236 -19.01 16.89 -27.08
N ILE A 237 -18.69 17.83 -27.98
CA ILE A 237 -18.17 17.57 -29.32
C ILE A 237 -16.66 17.88 -29.28
N ALA A 238 -15.83 16.84 -29.30
CA ALA A 238 -14.38 16.97 -29.27
C ALA A 238 -13.75 16.54 -30.61
N LEU A 239 -12.78 17.33 -31.07
CA LEU A 239 -12.04 17.17 -32.30
C LEU A 239 -10.54 17.18 -32.02
N SER A 240 -9.79 16.20 -32.50
CA SER A 240 -8.32 16.26 -32.61
C SER A 240 -7.94 16.44 -34.07
N ILE A 241 -7.39 17.60 -34.40
CA ILE A 241 -7.23 18.09 -35.77
C ILE A 241 -5.74 18.27 -36.09
N PRO A 242 -5.22 17.75 -37.22
CA PRO A 242 -3.88 18.07 -37.68
C PRO A 242 -3.65 19.59 -37.83
N VAL A 243 -2.49 20.08 -37.38
CA VAL A 243 -2.07 21.48 -37.58
C VAL A 243 -2.06 21.82 -39.08
N ALA A 244 -1.57 20.92 -39.93
CA ALA A 244 -1.58 21.12 -41.38
C ALA A 244 -2.99 21.32 -41.95
N THR A 245 -4.02 20.72 -41.34
CA THR A 245 -5.41 20.93 -41.74
C THR A 245 -5.92 22.33 -41.41
N LEU A 246 -5.46 22.89 -40.27
CA LEU A 246 -5.87 24.21 -39.78
C LEU A 246 -4.99 25.34 -40.32
N GLN A 247 -3.76 25.05 -40.73
CA GLN A 247 -2.82 26.03 -41.25
C GLN A 247 -3.23 26.47 -42.66
N LYS A 248 -3.25 27.79 -42.90
CA LYS A 248 -3.83 28.43 -44.09
C LYS A 248 -3.28 28.00 -45.46
N ASP A 249 -2.07 27.43 -45.48
CA ASP A 249 -1.34 26.92 -46.65
C ASP A 249 -1.06 25.41 -46.58
N GLY A 250 -1.61 24.68 -45.59
CA GLY A 250 -1.38 23.24 -45.43
C GLY A 250 -0.03 22.86 -44.80
N LYS A 251 0.67 23.77 -44.12
CA LYS A 251 2.01 23.52 -43.56
C LYS A 251 1.97 22.81 -42.21
N ASP A 252 2.89 21.87 -42.00
CA ASP A 252 3.14 21.25 -40.70
C ASP A 252 3.69 22.25 -39.68
N VAL A 253 3.53 21.94 -38.39
CA VAL A 253 4.01 22.79 -37.27
C VAL A 253 5.54 23.02 -37.32
N THR A 254 6.31 22.07 -37.85
CA THR A 254 7.77 22.14 -37.94
C THR A 254 8.26 23.19 -38.92
N ALA A 255 7.39 23.68 -39.81
CA ALA A 255 7.70 24.77 -40.74
C ALA A 255 7.46 26.17 -40.13
N ALA A 256 6.98 26.26 -38.89
CA ALA A 256 6.87 27.53 -38.17
C ALA A 256 8.25 28.14 -37.93
N LYS A 257 8.43 29.42 -38.27
CA LYS A 257 9.71 30.12 -38.13
C LYS A 257 10.10 30.32 -36.67
N THR A 258 9.11 30.57 -35.82
CA THR A 258 9.26 30.76 -34.38
C THR A 258 7.98 30.29 -33.67
N ILE A 259 8.01 30.19 -32.34
CA ILE A 259 6.80 29.95 -31.53
C ILE A 259 5.78 31.10 -31.60
N LEU A 260 6.16 32.25 -32.15
CA LEU A 260 5.29 33.43 -32.34
C LEU A 260 4.96 33.66 -33.81
N ASP A 261 5.09 32.66 -34.68
CA ASP A 261 4.86 32.80 -36.11
C ASP A 261 3.39 33.20 -36.39
N PRO A 262 3.13 34.37 -37.02
CA PRO A 262 1.77 34.80 -37.34
C PRO A 262 1.06 33.91 -38.37
N ASP A 263 1.78 33.07 -39.12
CA ASP A 263 1.19 32.16 -40.11
C ASP A 263 0.50 30.93 -39.49
N TYR A 264 0.62 30.76 -38.16
CA TYR A 264 0.09 29.63 -37.39
C TYR A 264 -1.01 30.03 -36.40
N VAL A 265 -1.56 31.24 -36.52
CA VAL A 265 -2.66 31.72 -35.67
C VAL A 265 -4.00 31.30 -36.26
N ILE A 266 -4.87 30.76 -35.42
CA ILE A 266 -6.28 30.48 -35.74
C ILE A 266 -7.22 31.15 -34.75
N GLY A 267 -8.43 31.47 -35.19
CA GLY A 267 -9.57 31.84 -34.35
C GLY A 267 -10.59 30.72 -34.36
N VAL A 268 -11.14 30.36 -33.20
CA VAL A 268 -12.11 29.27 -33.07
C VAL A 268 -13.34 29.76 -32.32
N TRP A 269 -14.52 29.44 -32.83
CA TRP A 269 -15.80 29.67 -32.15
C TRP A 269 -16.78 28.54 -32.48
N ALA A 270 -17.82 28.37 -31.68
CA ALA A 270 -18.83 27.33 -31.86
C ALA A 270 -20.24 27.93 -31.83
N SER A 271 -21.19 27.27 -32.50
CA SER A 271 -22.57 27.74 -32.61
C SER A 271 -23.58 26.61 -32.69
N ALA A 272 -24.80 26.87 -32.21
CA ALA A 272 -25.96 26.03 -32.46
C ALA A 272 -27.02 26.80 -33.27
N SER A 273 -27.61 26.12 -34.25
CA SER A 273 -28.70 26.67 -35.07
C SER A 273 -29.96 25.78 -35.04
N ARG A 274 -31.13 26.42 -35.19
CA ARG A 274 -32.46 25.80 -35.25
C ARG A 274 -33.14 26.09 -36.60
N PRO A 275 -33.99 25.22 -37.14
CA PRO A 275 -34.89 25.58 -38.22
C PRO A 275 -35.78 26.77 -37.85
N ALA A 276 -35.99 27.71 -38.77
CA ALA A 276 -36.69 28.96 -38.51
C ALA A 276 -38.16 28.79 -38.09
N ILE A 277 -38.81 27.67 -38.46
CA ILE A 277 -40.23 27.41 -38.18
C ILE A 277 -40.38 26.05 -37.52
N GLN A 278 -41.03 26.05 -36.36
CA GLN A 278 -41.53 24.85 -35.67
C GLN A 278 -43.06 24.93 -35.56
N THR A 279 -43.75 23.89 -36.01
CA THR A 279 -45.22 23.77 -35.93
C THR A 279 -45.60 22.56 -35.08
N PHE A 280 -46.63 22.71 -34.24
CA PHE A 280 -47.15 21.62 -33.43
C PHE A 280 -48.47 21.12 -34.03
N SER A 281 -48.52 19.85 -34.40
CA SER A 281 -49.72 19.17 -34.89
C SER A 281 -50.15 18.08 -33.92
N ALA A 282 -51.44 18.06 -33.57
CA ALA A 282 -52.01 17.05 -32.68
C ALA A 282 -51.92 15.61 -33.25
N SER A 283 -51.82 15.46 -34.58
CA SER A 283 -51.81 14.14 -35.26
C SER A 283 -50.45 13.78 -35.86
N ALA A 284 -49.63 14.76 -36.25
CA ALA A 284 -48.34 14.55 -36.91
C ALA A 284 -47.12 14.84 -36.01
N GLY A 285 -47.33 15.34 -34.79
CA GLY A 285 -46.26 15.75 -33.88
C GLY A 285 -45.65 17.10 -34.24
N ILE A 286 -44.34 17.25 -34.06
CA ILE A 286 -43.61 18.50 -34.32
C ILE A 286 -43.13 18.51 -35.78
N GLY A 287 -43.57 19.50 -36.56
CA GLY A 287 -43.06 19.78 -37.90
C GLY A 287 -42.00 20.88 -37.86
N ILE A 288 -40.90 20.71 -38.60
CA ILE A 288 -39.81 21.68 -38.73
C ILE A 288 -39.64 22.08 -40.20
N GLN A 289 -39.54 23.38 -40.49
CA GLN A 289 -39.41 23.93 -41.84
C GLN A 289 -38.56 25.22 -41.83
N GLY A 290 -38.09 25.63 -43.02
CA GLY A 290 -37.32 26.86 -43.21
C GLY A 290 -35.81 26.68 -43.00
N ASP A 291 -35.06 27.76 -43.22
CA ASP A 291 -33.60 27.79 -43.08
C ASP A 291 -33.16 27.67 -41.62
N TYR A 292 -31.91 27.24 -41.40
CA TYR A 292 -31.32 27.21 -40.07
C TYR A 292 -30.91 28.63 -39.64
N VAL A 293 -31.30 29.02 -38.44
CA VAL A 293 -30.99 30.30 -37.78
C VAL A 293 -30.16 30.02 -36.54
N GLN A 294 -29.06 30.77 -36.37
CA GLN A 294 -28.22 30.67 -35.18
C GLN A 294 -28.97 31.17 -33.95
N VAL A 295 -28.91 30.41 -32.86
CA VAL A 295 -29.59 30.72 -31.59
C VAL A 295 -28.65 30.76 -30.39
N SER A 296 -27.45 30.21 -30.53
CA SER A 296 -26.38 30.25 -29.52
C SER A 296 -25.02 30.25 -30.20
N ARG A 297 -24.07 30.93 -29.58
CA ARG A 297 -22.66 30.88 -29.96
C ARG A 297 -21.74 31.13 -28.77
N ILE A 298 -20.50 30.67 -28.89
CA ILE A 298 -19.44 31.04 -27.95
C ILE A 298 -18.08 31.00 -28.66
N GLY A 299 -17.31 32.08 -28.51
CA GLY A 299 -15.89 32.12 -28.83
C GLY A 299 -15.09 32.15 -27.53
N MET A 300 -14.95 33.35 -26.97
CA MET A 300 -14.29 33.61 -25.71
C MET A 300 -15.21 33.30 -24.53
N PRO A 301 -14.70 32.66 -23.48
CA PRO A 301 -15.49 32.39 -22.29
C PRO A 301 -15.96 33.71 -21.66
N LEU A 302 -17.10 33.66 -20.97
CA LEU A 302 -17.63 34.75 -20.13
C LEU A 302 -18.01 36.04 -20.88
N THR A 303 -17.80 36.14 -22.20
CA THR A 303 -18.16 37.33 -22.97
C THR A 303 -19.67 37.56 -22.95
N ASN A 304 -20.47 36.51 -23.12
CA ASN A 304 -21.91 36.65 -23.04
C ASN A 304 -22.40 36.79 -21.59
N GLU A 305 -21.65 36.26 -20.65
CA GLU A 305 -22.02 36.10 -19.25
C GLU A 305 -21.81 37.40 -18.47
N VAL A 306 -20.62 38.01 -18.59
CA VAL A 306 -20.17 39.13 -17.75
C VAL A 306 -19.80 40.41 -18.51
N ILE A 307 -19.63 40.35 -19.84
CA ILE A 307 -19.37 41.55 -20.66
C ILE A 307 -20.66 42.09 -21.28
N ASN A 308 -21.49 41.22 -21.86
CA ASN A 308 -22.75 41.62 -22.45
C ASN A 308 -23.84 41.82 -21.37
N PRO A 309 -24.57 42.95 -21.37
CA PRO A 309 -25.68 43.15 -20.46
C PRO A 309 -26.85 42.26 -20.85
N ILE A 310 -27.65 41.85 -19.86
CA ILE A 310 -28.74 40.87 -20.00
C ILE A 310 -29.70 41.16 -21.17
N GLY A 311 -30.03 42.43 -21.43
CA GLY A 311 -30.94 42.83 -22.52
C GLY A 311 -30.37 42.70 -23.93
N GLY A 312 -29.06 42.46 -24.08
CA GLY A 312 -28.38 42.31 -25.37
C GLY A 312 -27.96 40.87 -25.70
N LYS A 313 -28.06 39.93 -24.75
CA LYS A 313 -27.46 38.60 -24.86
C LYS A 313 -28.09 37.73 -25.96
N ASP A 314 -29.42 37.71 -26.07
CA ASP A 314 -30.10 36.94 -27.13
C ASP A 314 -29.72 37.45 -28.54
N ARG A 315 -29.62 38.77 -28.68
CA ARG A 315 -29.20 39.39 -29.93
C ARG A 315 -27.75 39.04 -30.25
N TRP A 316 -26.86 39.09 -29.27
CA TRP A 316 -25.48 38.68 -29.44
C TRP A 316 -25.37 37.21 -29.87
N ASN A 317 -26.14 36.31 -29.25
CA ASN A 317 -26.21 34.89 -29.57
C ASN A 317 -26.71 34.61 -31.00
N ALA A 318 -27.60 35.46 -31.53
CA ALA A 318 -28.13 35.34 -32.89
C ALA A 318 -27.19 35.88 -33.99
N LEU A 319 -26.11 36.57 -33.61
CA LEU A 319 -25.14 37.18 -34.54
C LEU A 319 -23.85 36.34 -34.61
N THR A 320 -23.08 36.52 -35.67
CA THR A 320 -21.75 35.91 -35.85
C THR A 320 -20.66 36.90 -35.41
N PRO A 321 -19.42 36.44 -35.15
CA PRO A 321 -18.29 37.34 -34.87
C PRO A 321 -18.05 38.42 -35.95
N TYR A 322 -18.53 38.22 -37.19
CA TYR A 322 -18.33 39.13 -38.32
C TYR A 322 -19.36 40.27 -38.40
N ASN A 323 -20.49 40.15 -37.69
CA ASN A 323 -21.58 41.12 -37.74
C ASN A 323 -22.10 41.49 -36.34
N GLU A 324 -21.22 41.45 -35.35
CA GLU A 324 -21.50 41.90 -33.98
C GLU A 324 -21.88 43.39 -33.92
N ASP A 325 -22.69 43.76 -32.94
CA ASP A 325 -23.06 45.14 -32.69
C ASP A 325 -21.89 45.97 -32.17
N ALA A 326 -21.76 47.22 -32.60
CA ALA A 326 -20.74 48.14 -32.08
C ALA A 326 -20.82 48.31 -30.54
N GLY A 327 -22.01 48.17 -29.96
CA GLY A 327 -22.21 48.26 -28.50
C GLY A 327 -21.53 47.12 -27.72
N THR A 328 -21.41 45.92 -28.29
CA THR A 328 -20.75 44.79 -27.62
C THR A 328 -19.23 44.99 -27.59
N ASP A 329 -18.68 45.59 -28.65
CA ASP A 329 -17.29 46.04 -28.68
C ASP A 329 -17.02 47.12 -27.60
N ASP A 330 -17.92 48.07 -27.39
CA ASP A 330 -17.72 49.14 -26.41
C ASP A 330 -17.70 48.65 -24.95
N TYR A 331 -18.42 47.56 -24.62
CA TYR A 331 -18.36 46.95 -23.29
C TYR A 331 -16.96 46.42 -22.93
N LEU A 332 -16.14 46.05 -23.91
CA LEU A 332 -14.74 45.65 -23.65
C LEU A 332 -13.82 46.86 -23.38
N SER A 333 -14.20 48.07 -23.81
CA SER A 333 -13.44 49.30 -23.55
C SER A 333 -13.70 49.91 -22.17
N ASN A 334 -14.89 49.66 -21.63
CA ASN A 334 -15.33 50.10 -20.31
C ASN A 334 -16.13 48.95 -19.68
N PRO A 335 -15.48 47.84 -19.28
CA PRO A 335 -16.18 46.67 -18.76
C PRO A 335 -16.93 47.01 -17.48
N GLU A 336 -18.15 46.49 -17.34
CA GLU A 336 -18.98 46.72 -16.16
C GLU A 336 -18.27 46.25 -14.89
N LEU A 337 -17.58 45.09 -14.93
CA LEU A 337 -16.73 44.60 -13.84
C LEU A 337 -15.63 45.60 -13.41
N GLY A 338 -15.18 46.47 -14.32
CA GLY A 338 -14.25 47.55 -14.02
C GLY A 338 -14.77 48.55 -12.97
N LEU A 339 -16.09 48.72 -12.87
CA LEU A 339 -16.74 49.59 -11.87
C LEU A 339 -16.61 49.02 -10.45
N TYR A 340 -16.51 47.69 -10.31
CA TYR A 340 -16.46 46.97 -9.05
C TYR A 340 -15.04 46.69 -8.55
N VAL A 341 -14.01 47.02 -9.34
CA VAL A 341 -12.61 47.01 -8.89
C VAL A 341 -12.05 48.43 -8.68
N ASP A 342 -12.69 49.47 -9.23
CA ASP A 342 -12.31 50.86 -8.97
C ASP A 342 -12.92 51.37 -7.66
N THR A 343 -12.06 51.60 -6.65
CA THR A 343 -12.46 52.11 -5.33
C THR A 343 -13.07 53.52 -5.34
N ARG A 344 -12.98 54.27 -6.44
CA ARG A 344 -13.70 55.55 -6.62
C ARG A 344 -15.19 55.34 -6.93
N LEU A 345 -15.55 54.14 -7.35
CA LEU A 345 -16.89 53.75 -7.80
C LEU A 345 -17.45 52.69 -6.84
N PHE A 346 -17.76 51.49 -7.34
CA PHE A 346 -18.37 50.42 -6.55
C PHE A 346 -17.35 49.48 -5.89
N GLY A 347 -16.04 49.72 -6.02
CA GLY A 347 -15.02 48.85 -5.43
C GLY A 347 -15.14 48.64 -3.92
N ASN A 348 -15.63 49.64 -3.17
CA ASN A 348 -15.87 49.49 -1.73
C ASN A 348 -17.15 48.71 -1.39
N ALA A 349 -18.03 48.47 -2.37
CA ALA A 349 -19.28 47.73 -2.18
C ALA A 349 -19.08 46.20 -2.28
N VAL A 350 -17.97 45.74 -2.86
CA VAL A 350 -17.64 44.32 -3.01
C VAL A 350 -16.26 44.04 -2.37
N PRO A 351 -16.19 43.93 -1.02
CA PRO A 351 -14.93 43.75 -0.29
C PRO A 351 -14.07 42.57 -0.77
N GLN A 352 -14.72 41.54 -1.32
CA GLN A 352 -14.11 40.34 -1.85
C GLN A 352 -13.18 40.62 -3.05
N LEU A 353 -13.43 41.72 -3.79
CA LEU A 353 -12.59 42.15 -4.91
C LEU A 353 -11.52 43.17 -4.48
N ALA A 354 -11.38 43.50 -3.19
CA ALA A 354 -10.51 44.59 -2.72
C ALA A 354 -9.00 44.39 -3.01
N ALA A 355 -8.57 43.16 -3.35
CA ALA A 355 -7.21 42.88 -3.80
C ALA A 355 -6.97 43.26 -5.27
N LEU A 356 -8.05 43.52 -6.02
CA LEU A 356 -8.04 44.01 -7.39
C LEU A 356 -8.30 45.52 -7.37
N ASP A 357 -7.42 46.30 -8.01
CA ASP A 357 -7.63 47.73 -8.22
C ASP A 357 -6.96 48.15 -9.52
N VAL A 358 -7.69 48.83 -10.40
CA VAL A 358 -7.16 49.29 -11.69
C VAL A 358 -6.22 50.48 -11.50
N GLN A 359 -5.18 50.61 -12.33
CA GLN A 359 -4.21 51.71 -12.21
C GLN A 359 -4.86 53.08 -12.47
N LYS A 360 -4.71 54.03 -11.54
CA LYS A 360 -5.29 55.39 -11.63
C LYS A 360 -4.24 56.46 -11.90
N ALA A 361 -2.97 56.13 -11.65
CA ALA A 361 -1.83 57.03 -11.77
C ALA A 361 -0.60 56.28 -12.31
N SER A 362 -0.80 55.34 -13.24
CA SER A 362 0.28 54.51 -13.78
C SER A 362 1.41 55.38 -14.33
N LEU A 363 2.64 55.12 -13.87
CA LEU A 363 3.87 55.84 -14.24
C LEU A 363 3.86 57.35 -13.90
N ALA A 364 3.08 57.79 -12.92
CA ALA A 364 3.16 59.16 -12.41
C ALA A 364 4.58 59.51 -11.92
N GLY A 365 5.03 60.73 -12.23
CA GLY A 365 6.35 61.24 -11.83
C GLY A 365 7.55 60.73 -12.64
N PHE A 366 7.36 59.83 -13.61
CA PHE A 366 8.43 59.43 -14.53
C PHE A 366 8.74 60.54 -15.56
N PRO A 367 10.00 60.79 -15.92
CA PRO A 367 10.37 61.84 -16.87
C PRO A 367 9.75 61.64 -18.25
N GLY A 368 9.24 62.71 -18.86
CA GLY A 368 8.68 62.68 -20.21
C GLY A 368 7.24 62.12 -20.32
N LEU A 369 6.62 61.76 -19.19
CA LEU A 369 5.23 61.34 -19.11
C LEU A 369 4.35 62.42 -18.43
N PRO A 370 3.01 62.35 -18.57
CA PRO A 370 2.12 63.25 -17.84
C PRO A 370 2.38 63.23 -16.33
N ALA A 371 2.40 64.41 -15.68
CA ALA A 371 2.74 64.52 -14.26
C ALA A 371 1.85 63.66 -13.34
N LYS A 372 0.59 63.44 -13.73
CA LYS A 372 -0.39 62.61 -12.99
C LYS A 372 -0.40 61.13 -13.42
N GLY A 373 0.45 60.72 -14.36
CA GLY A 373 0.42 59.37 -14.94
C GLY A 373 -0.80 59.13 -15.86
N PHE A 374 -1.08 57.87 -16.12
CA PHE A 374 -2.23 57.41 -16.91
C PHE A 374 -3.28 56.75 -16.01
N ASP A 375 -4.55 57.13 -16.23
CA ASP A 375 -5.70 56.62 -15.47
C ASP A 375 -6.51 55.64 -16.34
N PHE A 376 -6.56 54.39 -15.90
CA PHE A 376 -7.21 53.29 -16.59
C PHE A 376 -8.60 52.93 -16.03
N GLY A 377 -9.13 53.68 -15.07
CA GLY A 377 -10.51 53.48 -14.60
C GLY A 377 -11.54 53.83 -15.69
N ASN A 378 -12.73 53.23 -15.62
CA ASN A 378 -13.76 53.41 -16.65
C ASN A 378 -14.04 54.89 -16.94
N THR A 379 -14.30 55.21 -18.21
CA THR A 379 -14.54 56.57 -18.75
C THR A 379 -13.34 57.52 -18.72
N GLN A 380 -12.19 57.09 -18.21
CA GLN A 380 -10.97 57.91 -18.17
C GLN A 380 -10.20 57.86 -19.49
N SER A 381 -9.17 58.71 -19.61
CA SER A 381 -8.43 58.86 -20.87
C SER A 381 -7.44 57.74 -21.17
N GLY A 382 -6.96 56.97 -20.17
CA GLY A 382 -5.93 55.95 -20.38
C GLY A 382 -4.76 56.47 -21.22
N LEU A 383 -4.41 55.74 -22.29
CA LEU A 383 -3.37 56.13 -23.25
C LEU A 383 -3.84 57.05 -24.38
N TYR A 384 -5.12 57.42 -24.44
CA TYR A 384 -5.65 58.30 -25.50
C TYR A 384 -4.85 59.60 -25.72
N PRO A 385 -4.29 60.27 -24.70
CA PRO A 385 -3.47 61.48 -24.91
C PRO A 385 -2.23 61.28 -25.78
N LEU A 386 -1.81 60.02 -26.01
CA LEU A 386 -0.70 59.69 -26.90
C LEU A 386 -1.11 59.63 -28.38
N LYS A 387 -2.41 59.70 -28.69
CA LYS A 387 -2.90 59.64 -30.06
C LYS A 387 -2.33 60.78 -30.91
N GLY A 388 -1.80 60.43 -32.08
CA GLY A 388 -1.13 61.37 -32.98
C GLY A 388 0.23 61.88 -32.51
N SER A 389 0.74 61.43 -31.36
CA SER A 389 2.08 61.80 -30.88
C SER A 389 3.17 61.02 -31.61
N ALA A 390 4.39 61.58 -31.68
CA ALA A 390 5.54 60.86 -32.22
C ALA A 390 5.91 59.59 -31.41
N ALA A 391 5.47 59.50 -30.15
CA ALA A 391 5.79 58.39 -29.25
C ALA A 391 5.15 57.06 -29.69
N VAL A 392 4.00 57.09 -30.37
CA VAL A 392 3.31 55.87 -30.82
C VAL A 392 3.83 55.35 -32.16
N ALA A 393 4.74 56.05 -32.83
CA ALA A 393 5.26 55.65 -34.14
C ALA A 393 5.95 54.27 -34.09
N GLY A 394 5.55 53.37 -35.00
CA GLY A 394 6.09 51.99 -35.05
C GLY A 394 5.64 51.11 -33.88
N THR A 395 4.53 51.46 -33.24
CA THR A 395 3.83 50.64 -32.23
C THR A 395 2.45 50.26 -32.76
N ALA A 396 1.80 49.27 -32.15
CA ALA A 396 0.41 48.90 -32.43
C ALA A 396 -0.56 50.07 -32.21
N LEU A 397 -0.18 51.07 -31.40
CA LEU A 397 -0.97 52.26 -31.11
C LEU A 397 -0.84 53.37 -32.17
N ALA A 398 -0.03 53.18 -33.20
CA ALA A 398 0.00 54.10 -34.35
C ALA A 398 -1.32 54.02 -35.13
N ASP A 399 -1.83 55.15 -35.64
CA ASP A 399 -3.07 55.17 -36.44
C ASP A 399 -2.98 54.33 -37.72
N ALA A 400 -1.77 54.20 -38.30
CA ALA A 400 -1.50 53.32 -39.43
C ALA A 400 -1.53 51.81 -39.07
N SER A 401 -1.66 51.48 -37.79
CA SER A 401 -1.77 50.13 -37.25
C SER A 401 -3.14 49.96 -36.58
N LEU A 402 -3.20 49.78 -35.25
CA LEU A 402 -4.46 49.62 -34.50
C LEU A 402 -4.83 50.89 -33.71
N GLY A 403 -4.05 51.97 -33.80
CA GLY A 403 -4.25 53.20 -33.01
C GLY A 403 -5.64 53.83 -33.16
N GLY A 404 -6.22 53.76 -34.37
CA GLY A 404 -7.59 54.23 -34.61
C GLY A 404 -8.65 53.47 -33.80
N TYR A 405 -8.40 52.18 -33.55
CA TYR A 405 -9.30 51.27 -32.83
C TYR A 405 -9.01 51.20 -31.32
N LEU A 406 -7.73 51.28 -30.93
CA LEU A 406 -7.26 51.10 -29.55
C LEU A 406 -7.04 52.42 -28.80
N LEU A 407 -6.88 53.56 -29.47
CA LEU A 407 -6.82 54.87 -28.81
C LEU A 407 -8.16 55.59 -29.02
N LYS A 408 -9.16 55.18 -28.23
CA LYS A 408 -10.49 55.80 -28.18
C LYS A 408 -10.60 56.73 -26.95
N PRO A 409 -11.24 57.90 -27.08
CA PRO A 409 -11.49 58.79 -25.95
C PRO A 409 -12.42 58.11 -24.93
N ASN A 410 -12.17 58.32 -23.64
CA ASN A 410 -12.97 57.77 -22.52
C ASN A 410 -13.08 56.23 -22.52
N SER A 411 -12.12 55.54 -23.13
CA SER A 411 -12.12 54.09 -23.31
C SER A 411 -10.77 53.50 -22.94
N PRO A 412 -10.36 53.60 -21.67
CA PRO A 412 -8.99 53.30 -21.27
C PRO A 412 -8.64 51.82 -21.44
N ARG A 413 -9.63 50.91 -21.33
CA ARG A 413 -9.41 49.47 -21.43
C ARG A 413 -9.36 48.93 -22.85
N SER A 414 -9.51 49.83 -23.83
CA SER A 414 -9.35 49.49 -25.24
C SER A 414 -7.92 49.08 -25.60
N VAL A 415 -6.90 49.40 -24.79
CA VAL A 415 -5.51 49.04 -25.07
C VAL A 415 -5.06 47.71 -24.47
N ASP A 416 -5.81 47.12 -23.55
CA ASP A 416 -5.45 45.85 -22.88
C ASP A 416 -6.54 44.77 -23.03
N ILE A 417 -7.79 45.06 -22.64
CA ILE A 417 -8.91 44.10 -22.66
C ILE A 417 -9.36 43.78 -24.09
N LYS A 418 -9.48 44.78 -24.97
CA LYS A 418 -9.86 44.53 -26.38
C LYS A 418 -8.86 43.67 -27.14
N PRO A 419 -7.55 43.96 -27.14
CA PRO A 419 -6.58 43.10 -27.81
C PRO A 419 -6.58 41.68 -27.28
N ILE A 420 -6.58 41.52 -25.96
CA ILE A 420 -6.40 40.21 -25.35
C ILE A 420 -7.62 39.30 -25.55
N PHE A 421 -8.84 39.86 -25.62
CA PHE A 421 -10.07 39.07 -25.77
C PHE A 421 -10.76 39.16 -27.13
N HIS A 422 -10.52 40.18 -27.97
CA HIS A 422 -11.37 40.42 -29.15
C HIS A 422 -10.63 40.45 -30.49
N THR A 423 -9.41 40.97 -30.55
CA THR A 423 -8.62 40.99 -31.81
C THR A 423 -7.49 39.95 -31.83
N GLY A 424 -7.10 39.48 -30.66
CA GLY A 424 -5.78 38.88 -30.42
C GLY A 424 -4.71 39.95 -30.25
N VAL A 425 -3.58 39.55 -29.67
CA VAL A 425 -2.46 40.43 -29.34
C VAL A 425 -1.34 40.25 -30.35
N PRO A 426 -0.90 41.31 -31.03
CA PRO A 426 0.24 41.22 -31.93
C PRO A 426 1.54 41.23 -31.13
N ASN A 427 2.56 40.50 -31.60
CA ASN A 427 3.92 40.65 -31.08
C ASN A 427 4.56 41.96 -31.58
N MET A 428 4.05 43.08 -31.07
CA MET A 428 4.43 44.45 -31.44
C MET A 428 4.37 45.34 -30.21
N ARG A 429 5.20 46.38 -30.13
CA ARG A 429 5.14 47.38 -29.05
C ARG A 429 3.72 47.99 -28.96
N PRO A 430 3.14 48.21 -27.76
CA PRO A 430 3.73 47.94 -26.44
C PRO A 430 3.54 46.50 -25.94
N TYR A 431 2.90 45.60 -26.67
CA TYR A 431 2.48 44.26 -26.21
C TYR A 431 3.59 43.23 -25.94
N GLN A 432 4.84 43.64 -26.05
CA GLN A 432 5.98 42.88 -25.55
C GLN A 432 6.09 43.04 -24.03
N LEU A 433 6.60 42.02 -23.33
CA LEU A 433 6.77 42.09 -21.88
C LEU A 433 7.72 43.24 -21.50
N ALA A 434 7.51 43.79 -20.31
CA ALA A 434 8.33 44.90 -19.80
C ALA A 434 9.83 44.57 -19.65
N THR A 435 10.19 43.28 -19.64
CA THR A 435 11.59 42.83 -19.67
C THR A 435 12.36 43.44 -20.84
N GLY A 436 13.44 44.16 -20.52
CA GLY A 436 14.27 44.88 -21.50
C GLY A 436 13.82 46.30 -21.81
N LYS A 437 12.60 46.70 -21.42
CA LYS A 437 12.14 48.09 -21.60
C LYS A 437 12.82 49.01 -20.58
N PRO A 438 13.22 50.24 -20.95
CA PRO A 438 13.63 51.26 -19.99
C PRO A 438 12.49 51.59 -19.00
N ASN A 439 12.85 51.83 -17.73
CA ASN A 439 11.87 52.19 -16.70
C ASN A 439 11.06 53.43 -17.11
N GLY A 440 9.73 53.32 -17.03
CA GLY A 440 8.82 54.40 -17.43
C GLY A 440 8.59 54.52 -18.94
N ASN A 441 9.07 53.59 -19.77
CA ASN A 441 8.82 53.61 -21.22
C ASN A 441 8.14 52.31 -21.72
N PRO A 442 6.80 52.18 -21.57
CA PRO A 442 6.07 50.99 -22.01
C PRO A 442 6.03 50.84 -23.55
N LEU A 443 6.32 51.91 -24.30
CA LEU A 443 6.35 51.92 -25.76
C LEU A 443 7.70 51.48 -26.34
N ALA A 444 8.70 51.18 -25.51
CA ALA A 444 9.98 50.64 -25.96
C ALA A 444 9.87 49.17 -26.40
N GLU A 445 10.88 48.70 -27.15
CA GLU A 445 11.03 47.27 -27.42
C GLU A 445 11.27 46.52 -26.11
N GLY A 446 10.53 45.44 -25.93
CA GLY A 446 10.68 44.53 -24.80
C GLY A 446 10.81 43.09 -25.28
N LYS A 447 10.69 42.14 -24.36
CA LYS A 447 10.77 40.72 -24.68
C LYS A 447 9.53 40.27 -25.50
N PRO A 448 9.72 39.69 -26.70
CA PRO A 448 8.65 39.04 -27.45
C PRO A 448 7.98 37.94 -26.61
N PHE A 449 6.65 37.92 -26.61
CA PHE A 449 5.91 37.09 -25.64
C PHE A 449 4.68 36.41 -26.20
N ILE A 450 3.78 37.13 -26.85
CA ILE A 450 2.54 36.59 -27.38
C ILE A 450 2.34 37.05 -28.82
N ASN A 451 1.83 36.15 -29.66
CA ASN A 451 1.30 36.51 -30.97
C ASN A 451 0.13 35.61 -31.33
N ASN A 452 -1.08 36.01 -30.96
CA ASN A 452 -2.32 35.37 -31.37
C ASN A 452 -3.22 36.33 -32.16
N PHE A 453 -2.63 37.38 -32.74
CA PHE A 453 -3.36 38.38 -33.53
C PHE A 453 -3.90 37.80 -34.83
N LEU A 454 -5.22 37.83 -34.98
CA LEU A 454 -5.92 37.43 -36.19
C LEU A 454 -7.12 38.36 -36.41
N PRO A 455 -6.97 39.39 -37.25
CA PRO A 455 -8.07 40.29 -37.56
C PRO A 455 -9.07 39.62 -38.51
N LEU A 456 -10.36 39.96 -38.38
CA LEU A 456 -11.43 39.39 -39.19
C LEU A 456 -11.45 39.87 -40.65
N SER A 457 -10.78 41.00 -40.94
CA SER A 457 -10.64 41.51 -42.30
C SER A 457 -9.28 42.18 -42.51
N ALA A 458 -8.90 42.36 -43.77
CA ALA A 458 -7.67 43.06 -44.14
C ALA A 458 -7.72 44.56 -43.78
N ASN A 459 -8.92 45.15 -43.63
CA ASN A 459 -9.07 46.53 -43.20
C ASN A 459 -9.18 46.60 -41.66
N ILE A 460 -8.04 46.84 -41.02
CA ILE A 460 -7.94 46.90 -39.56
C ILE A 460 -8.42 48.23 -38.95
N SER A 461 -8.81 49.23 -39.76
CA SER A 461 -9.24 50.54 -39.25
C SER A 461 -10.70 50.56 -38.76
N GLY A 462 -11.47 49.51 -39.04
CA GLY A 462 -12.85 49.33 -38.57
C GLY A 462 -12.91 48.62 -37.21
N ASN A 463 -13.83 47.66 -37.06
CA ASN A 463 -13.77 46.64 -36.00
C ASN A 463 -12.93 45.46 -36.52
N PRO A 464 -11.65 45.34 -36.15
CA PRO A 464 -10.80 44.24 -36.60
C PRO A 464 -11.06 42.93 -35.85
N GLY A 465 -11.82 42.95 -34.76
CA GLY A 465 -12.00 41.83 -33.85
C GLY A 465 -13.37 41.18 -33.94
N GLY A 466 -13.52 40.11 -33.17
CA GLY A 466 -14.73 39.33 -32.99
C GLY A 466 -14.51 38.26 -31.94
N ASP A 467 -15.60 37.83 -31.31
CA ASP A 467 -15.60 36.80 -30.28
C ASP A 467 -15.11 35.44 -30.81
N MET A 468 -13.86 35.10 -30.52
CA MET A 468 -13.20 33.85 -30.92
C MET A 468 -12.01 33.56 -30.00
N LEU A 469 -11.84 32.29 -29.59
CA LEU A 469 -10.58 31.83 -28.99
C LEU A 469 -9.47 31.88 -30.02
N ARG A 470 -8.41 32.63 -29.73
CA ARG A 470 -7.28 32.79 -30.64
C ARG A 470 -6.06 32.02 -30.15
N LEU A 471 -5.62 31.07 -30.95
CA LEU A 471 -4.52 30.16 -30.64
C LEU A 471 -3.42 30.28 -31.67
N ASN A 472 -2.18 30.51 -31.23
CA ASN A 472 -1.01 30.27 -32.04
C ASN A 472 -0.56 28.81 -31.92
N MET A 473 -0.80 28.04 -32.98
CA MET A 473 -0.51 26.61 -33.04
C MET A 473 1.00 26.29 -33.02
N ALA A 474 1.88 27.27 -33.21
CA ALA A 474 3.33 27.10 -33.11
C ALA A 474 3.84 27.10 -31.67
N VAL A 475 3.04 27.57 -30.71
CA VAL A 475 3.40 27.51 -29.30
C VAL A 475 3.35 26.05 -28.81
N PRO A 476 4.43 25.53 -28.20
CA PRO A 476 4.44 24.16 -27.68
C PRO A 476 3.55 24.06 -26.44
N ALA A 477 2.90 22.89 -26.28
CA ALA A 477 2.14 22.60 -25.07
C ALA A 477 3.07 22.56 -23.85
N THR A 478 2.63 23.14 -22.74
CA THR A 478 3.33 23.00 -21.47
C THR A 478 3.08 21.59 -20.93
N PRO A 479 4.13 20.78 -20.66
CA PRO A 479 3.94 19.44 -20.15
C PRO A 479 3.21 19.48 -18.80
N ARG A 480 2.20 18.62 -18.63
CA ARG A 480 1.51 18.46 -17.33
C ARG A 480 2.36 17.66 -16.34
N THR A 481 3.24 16.79 -16.85
CA THR A 481 4.16 16.00 -16.05
C THR A 481 5.59 16.03 -16.63
N ILE A 482 6.58 15.87 -15.76
CA ILE A 482 7.99 15.68 -16.12
C ILE A 482 8.49 14.47 -15.33
N ASN A 483 9.02 13.45 -16.02
CA ASN A 483 9.48 12.19 -15.42
C ASN A 483 8.41 11.51 -14.54
N GLY A 484 7.14 11.57 -14.96
CA GLY A 484 6.01 10.98 -14.23
C GLY A 484 5.56 11.73 -12.97
N GLN A 485 6.11 12.92 -12.70
CA GLN A 485 5.71 13.80 -11.59
C GLN A 485 4.97 15.04 -12.12
N PRO A 486 4.01 15.62 -11.36
CA PRO A 486 3.38 16.88 -11.73
C PRO A 486 4.41 17.95 -12.07
N ASN A 487 4.27 18.59 -13.22
CA ASN A 487 5.14 19.67 -13.62
C ASN A 487 4.87 20.89 -12.74
N LYS A 488 5.84 21.25 -11.89
CA LYS A 488 5.73 22.43 -11.00
C LYS A 488 5.65 23.76 -11.75
N GLU A 489 6.01 23.77 -13.02
CA GLU A 489 5.93 24.96 -13.87
C GLU A 489 4.57 25.08 -14.58
N PHE A 490 3.77 24.01 -14.63
CA PHE A 490 2.42 24.10 -15.15
C PHE A 490 1.54 24.89 -14.17
N SER A 491 0.74 25.81 -14.70
CA SER A 491 -0.16 26.65 -13.93
C SER A 491 -1.49 26.81 -14.66
N ASN A 492 -2.60 26.77 -13.93
CA ASN A 492 -3.94 27.10 -14.40
C ASN A 492 -4.13 28.60 -14.74
N GLN A 493 -3.13 29.45 -14.49
CA GLN A 493 -3.19 30.90 -14.76
C GLN A 493 -2.76 31.27 -16.19
N GLY A 494 -2.60 30.29 -17.09
CA GLY A 494 -2.30 30.50 -18.50
C GLY A 494 -1.18 31.50 -18.78
N LEU A 495 -1.45 32.45 -19.68
CA LEU A 495 -0.49 33.48 -20.06
C LEU A 495 -0.08 34.41 -18.91
N LEU A 496 -0.90 34.57 -17.87
CA LEU A 496 -0.51 35.40 -16.72
C LEU A 496 0.67 34.76 -15.98
N ALA A 497 0.67 33.44 -15.79
CA ALA A 497 1.82 32.73 -15.22
C ALA A 497 3.08 32.89 -16.10
N ALA A 498 2.92 32.76 -17.42
CA ALA A 498 4.03 32.95 -18.36
C ALA A 498 4.59 34.38 -18.31
N ALA A 499 3.73 35.40 -18.20
CA ALA A 499 4.15 36.79 -18.06
C ALA A 499 4.92 37.02 -16.76
N VAL A 500 4.45 36.49 -15.63
CA VAL A 500 5.16 36.56 -14.35
C VAL A 500 6.56 35.96 -14.48
N LEU A 501 6.69 34.75 -15.02
CA LEU A 501 7.99 34.13 -15.27
C LEU A 501 8.88 35.01 -16.16
N GLY A 502 8.35 35.52 -17.26
CA GLY A 502 9.07 36.40 -18.18
C GLY A 502 9.55 37.71 -17.55
N LEU A 503 8.90 38.19 -16.48
CA LEU A 503 9.25 39.43 -15.78
C LEU A 503 10.17 39.23 -14.58
N VAL A 504 10.00 38.15 -13.81
CA VAL A 504 10.68 38.00 -12.51
C VAL A 504 11.59 36.79 -12.38
N ASP A 505 11.52 35.80 -13.28
CA ASP A 505 12.37 34.62 -13.23
C ASP A 505 13.65 34.86 -14.03
N THR A 506 14.81 34.65 -13.39
CA THR A 506 16.13 34.88 -13.98
C THR A 506 16.41 34.09 -15.25
N ARG A 507 15.68 32.99 -15.49
CA ARG A 507 15.81 32.18 -16.71
C ARG A 507 15.24 32.88 -17.94
N PHE A 508 14.22 33.72 -17.74
CA PHE A 508 13.45 34.33 -18.83
C PHE A 508 13.57 35.85 -18.87
N ASN A 509 13.93 36.50 -17.75
CA ASN A 509 14.02 37.96 -17.65
C ASN A 509 15.42 38.55 -17.92
N GLY A 510 16.43 37.69 -18.17
CA GLY A 510 17.81 38.12 -18.41
C GLY A 510 18.11 38.61 -19.84
N SER A 511 17.24 38.33 -20.82
CA SER A 511 17.38 38.80 -22.21
C SER A 511 16.03 39.07 -22.88
N THR A 512 16.05 39.78 -24.00
CA THR A 512 14.89 40.04 -24.87
C THR A 512 14.71 38.99 -25.97
N ASP A 513 15.41 37.86 -25.91
CA ASP A 513 15.29 36.81 -26.94
C ASP A 513 13.92 36.13 -26.89
N ILE A 514 13.45 35.64 -28.04
CA ILE A 514 12.26 34.78 -28.11
C ILE A 514 12.58 33.47 -27.40
N GLN A 515 11.77 33.09 -26.40
CA GLN A 515 11.95 31.87 -25.62
C GLN A 515 10.61 31.19 -25.34
N PRO A 516 10.56 29.84 -25.32
CA PRO A 516 9.38 29.12 -24.87
C PRO A 516 9.27 29.24 -23.33
N ILE A 517 8.38 30.10 -22.87
CA ILE A 517 8.08 30.26 -21.44
C ILE A 517 6.93 29.30 -21.07
N PRO A 518 7.01 28.56 -19.95
CA PRO A 518 5.90 27.71 -19.51
C PRO A 518 4.57 28.47 -19.40
N ASN A 519 3.49 27.83 -19.84
CA ASN A 519 2.09 28.30 -19.90
C ASN A 519 1.77 29.32 -20.98
N MET A 520 2.65 29.55 -21.95
CA MET A 520 2.31 30.32 -23.15
C MET A 520 1.20 29.68 -24.01
N ASP A 521 0.92 28.39 -23.81
CA ASP A 521 -0.15 27.61 -24.46
C ASP A 521 -1.50 27.68 -23.72
N GLY A 522 -1.59 28.49 -22.66
CA GLY A 522 -2.81 28.66 -21.88
C GLY A 522 -3.58 29.93 -22.21
N PHE A 523 -4.76 30.04 -21.62
CA PHE A 523 -5.68 31.14 -21.85
C PHE A 523 -5.03 32.53 -21.64
N PRO A 524 -5.28 33.51 -22.54
CA PRO A 524 -6.11 33.44 -23.75
C PRO A 524 -5.40 33.12 -25.09
N ASN A 525 -4.23 32.47 -25.08
CA ASN A 525 -3.65 31.90 -26.30
C ASN A 525 -4.22 30.50 -26.54
N GLY A 526 -5.48 30.45 -26.98
CA GLY A 526 -6.35 29.29 -26.85
C GLY A 526 -6.94 29.19 -25.45
N ARG A 527 -7.44 28.02 -25.08
CA ARG A 527 -7.94 27.71 -23.73
C ARG A 527 -7.79 26.21 -23.47
N ARG A 528 -7.08 25.88 -22.40
CA ARG A 528 -6.92 24.52 -21.89
C ARG A 528 -8.06 24.20 -20.92
N LEU A 529 -8.38 22.93 -20.72
CA LEU A 529 -9.40 22.51 -19.75
C LEU A 529 -9.04 22.92 -18.32
N GLU A 530 -7.74 23.00 -18.02
CA GLU A 530 -7.23 23.35 -16.70
C GLU A 530 -7.16 24.87 -16.42
N ASP A 531 -7.43 25.73 -17.40
CA ASP A 531 -7.29 27.17 -17.22
C ASP A 531 -8.41 27.73 -16.34
N GLU A 532 -8.05 28.41 -15.25
CA GLU A 532 -9.00 29.12 -14.39
C GLU A 532 -9.27 30.49 -15.02
N VAL A 533 -10.28 30.53 -15.89
CA VAL A 533 -10.56 31.72 -16.70
C VAL A 533 -11.16 32.87 -15.89
N VAL A 534 -11.93 32.59 -14.84
CA VAL A 534 -12.61 33.61 -14.02
C VAL A 534 -11.59 34.53 -13.33
N SER A 535 -10.60 33.95 -12.67
CA SER A 535 -9.48 34.59 -11.99
C SER A 535 -8.54 35.27 -12.97
N ILE A 536 -8.22 34.63 -14.12
CA ILE A 536 -7.40 35.28 -15.15
C ILE A 536 -8.08 36.56 -15.65
N GLU A 537 -9.37 36.50 -15.95
CA GLU A 537 -10.14 37.64 -16.45
C GLU A 537 -10.32 38.72 -15.39
N LEU A 538 -10.64 38.37 -14.14
CA LEU A 538 -10.72 39.32 -13.04
C LEU A 538 -9.39 40.03 -12.79
N LYS A 539 -8.25 39.32 -12.89
CA LYS A 539 -6.91 39.92 -12.80
C LYS A 539 -6.61 40.81 -14.01
N ALA A 540 -7.07 40.42 -15.21
CA ALA A 540 -6.97 41.27 -16.39
C ALA A 540 -7.76 42.57 -16.18
N VAL A 541 -9.02 42.49 -15.71
CA VAL A 541 -9.83 43.66 -15.33
C VAL A 541 -9.17 44.46 -14.20
N GLY A 542 -8.49 43.81 -13.26
CA GLY A 542 -7.67 44.46 -12.24
C GLY A 542 -6.42 45.18 -12.77
N GLY A 543 -6.06 45.02 -14.05
CA GLY A 543 -4.95 45.73 -14.70
C GLY A 543 -3.67 44.91 -14.83
N ALA A 544 -3.71 43.59 -14.63
CA ALA A 544 -2.52 42.74 -14.72
C ALA A 544 -1.88 42.74 -16.13
N VAL A 545 -2.69 42.86 -17.18
CA VAL A 545 -2.23 42.94 -18.58
C VAL A 545 -1.45 44.23 -18.84
N LEU A 546 -1.90 45.36 -18.28
CA LEU A 546 -1.21 46.65 -18.34
C LEU A 546 0.17 46.56 -17.65
N ALA A 547 0.21 45.98 -16.45
CA ALA A 547 1.47 45.77 -15.73
C ALA A 547 2.45 44.90 -16.52
N ALA A 548 1.97 43.84 -17.19
CA ALA A 548 2.82 42.94 -17.98
C ALA A 548 3.60 43.67 -19.09
N ILE A 549 3.03 44.73 -19.65
CA ILE A 549 3.63 45.54 -20.72
C ILE A 549 4.35 46.80 -20.22
N GLY A 550 4.47 46.98 -18.90
CA GLY A 550 5.23 48.07 -18.28
C GLY A 550 4.40 49.29 -17.86
N LEU A 551 3.06 49.20 -17.90
CA LEU A 551 2.15 50.17 -17.30
C LEU A 551 1.85 49.73 -15.86
N TRP A 552 2.82 49.97 -14.98
CA TRP A 552 2.81 49.47 -13.61
C TRP A 552 1.73 50.11 -12.74
N TYR A 553 1.41 49.43 -11.64
CA TYR A 553 0.50 49.90 -10.60
C TYR A 553 1.00 51.17 -9.91
N ASP A 554 0.09 51.87 -9.23
CA ASP A 554 0.30 53.25 -8.75
C ASP A 554 1.38 53.36 -7.66
N ASP A 555 1.74 52.24 -7.02
CA ASP A 555 2.82 52.13 -6.04
C ASP A 555 4.21 51.85 -6.67
N TYR A 556 4.29 51.71 -8.00
CA TYR A 556 5.55 51.70 -8.74
C TYR A 556 5.97 53.12 -9.13
N THR A 557 7.00 53.63 -8.47
CA THR A 557 7.50 55.00 -8.62
C THR A 557 8.90 55.02 -9.25
N PRO A 558 9.44 56.19 -9.65
CA PRO A 558 10.83 56.28 -10.13
C PRO A 558 11.90 55.75 -9.16
N ASN A 559 11.57 55.63 -7.86
CA ASN A 559 12.47 55.12 -6.83
C ASN A 559 12.30 53.60 -6.59
N SER A 560 11.36 52.94 -7.26
CA SER A 560 11.11 51.51 -7.07
C SER A 560 12.27 50.68 -7.61
N THR A 561 12.84 49.83 -6.76
CA THR A 561 13.96 48.94 -7.09
C THR A 561 13.52 47.57 -7.62
N SER A 562 12.22 47.29 -7.59
CA SER A 562 11.62 46.03 -8.00
C SER A 562 10.23 46.27 -8.57
N VAL A 563 9.85 45.45 -9.56
CA VAL A 563 8.48 45.42 -10.11
C VAL A 563 7.49 44.72 -9.18
N LYS A 564 7.96 43.98 -8.16
CA LYS A 564 7.13 43.25 -7.19
C LYS A 564 6.56 44.19 -6.11
N THR A 565 5.72 45.13 -6.52
CA THR A 565 5.08 46.08 -5.60
C THR A 565 3.91 45.43 -4.84
N PRO A 566 3.53 45.95 -3.66
CA PRO A 566 2.39 45.44 -2.90
C PRO A 566 1.09 45.33 -3.71
N GLN A 567 0.75 46.33 -4.54
CA GLN A 567 -0.46 46.28 -5.38
C GLN A 567 -0.39 45.17 -6.43
N LEU A 568 0.74 45.04 -7.15
CA LEU A 568 0.91 43.95 -8.13
C LEU A 568 0.82 42.58 -7.45
N LEU A 569 1.47 42.42 -6.29
CA LEU A 569 1.42 41.17 -5.53
C LEU A 569 0.01 40.84 -5.03
N GLY A 570 -0.78 41.86 -4.67
CA GLY A 570 -2.20 41.73 -4.32
C GLY A 570 -3.01 41.15 -5.48
N VAL A 571 -2.88 41.73 -6.67
CA VAL A 571 -3.59 41.27 -7.87
C VAL A 571 -3.15 39.87 -8.29
N LEU A 572 -1.84 39.59 -8.33
CA LEU A 572 -1.33 38.26 -8.70
C LEU A 572 -1.75 37.18 -7.69
N GLY A 573 -1.82 37.54 -6.40
CA GLY A 573 -2.24 36.67 -5.31
C GLY A 573 -3.74 36.44 -5.18
N PHE A 574 -4.57 37.20 -5.93
CA PHE A 574 -6.02 37.06 -5.92
C PHE A 574 -6.46 35.66 -6.37
N LYS A 575 -7.54 35.17 -5.75
CA LYS A 575 -8.13 33.85 -5.98
C LYS A 575 -9.64 33.94 -5.87
N THR A 576 -10.34 33.18 -6.70
CA THR A 576 -11.81 33.09 -6.73
C THR A 576 -12.33 32.10 -5.69
N GLY A 577 -11.50 31.09 -5.35
CA GLY A 577 -11.78 30.06 -4.35
C GLY A 577 -12.00 28.66 -4.97
N VAL A 578 -12.42 28.59 -6.23
CA VAL A 578 -12.52 27.33 -7.00
C VAL A 578 -11.42 27.35 -8.06
N GLU A 579 -10.30 26.69 -7.77
CA GLU A 579 -9.08 26.82 -8.58
C GLU A 579 -8.85 25.63 -9.52
N ASN A 580 -9.72 24.62 -9.47
CA ASN A 580 -9.65 23.44 -10.30
C ASN A 580 -11.04 22.82 -10.44
N ASN A 581 -11.23 22.04 -11.51
CA ASN A 581 -12.40 21.19 -11.66
C ASN A 581 -12.53 20.19 -10.49
N ASP A 582 -13.74 19.73 -10.21
CA ASP A 582 -14.07 18.81 -9.13
C ASP A 582 -13.52 17.39 -9.34
N THR A 583 -13.09 17.09 -10.57
CA THR A 583 -12.43 15.85 -10.96
C THR A 583 -11.19 16.11 -11.84
N THR A 584 -10.43 15.05 -12.11
CA THR A 584 -9.23 15.13 -12.95
C THR A 584 -9.56 14.93 -14.43
N PHE A 585 -8.91 15.68 -15.32
CA PHE A 585 -8.99 15.46 -16.75
C PHE A 585 -8.23 14.21 -17.20
N ARG A 586 -8.60 13.67 -18.37
CA ARG A 586 -7.96 12.50 -18.98
C ARG A 586 -6.66 12.90 -19.65
N ALA A 587 -5.68 12.00 -19.60
CA ALA A 587 -4.37 12.22 -20.23
C ALA A 587 -4.37 12.04 -21.76
N THR A 588 -5.45 11.52 -22.35
CA THR A 588 -5.55 11.24 -23.79
C THR A 588 -6.88 11.72 -24.35
N PHE A 589 -6.93 11.95 -25.67
CA PHE A 589 -8.15 12.35 -26.38
C PHE A 589 -9.34 11.44 -26.01
N PRO A 590 -10.51 12.02 -25.66
CA PRO A 590 -10.93 13.41 -25.84
C PRO A 590 -10.60 14.39 -24.69
N PHE A 591 -9.71 14.04 -23.75
CA PHE A 591 -9.23 14.86 -22.63
C PHE A 591 -10.26 15.25 -21.55
N VAL A 592 -11.50 15.58 -21.91
CA VAL A 592 -12.61 15.75 -20.93
C VAL A 592 -12.88 14.45 -20.19
N GLN A 593 -13.21 14.55 -18.90
CA GLN A 593 -13.43 13.41 -18.03
C GLN A 593 -14.72 12.65 -18.39
N THR A 594 -14.77 11.35 -18.05
CA THR A 594 -16.00 10.57 -18.18
C THR A 594 -17.13 11.20 -17.37
N PRO A 595 -18.36 11.23 -17.89
CA PRO A 595 -19.50 11.75 -17.17
C PRO A 595 -19.71 10.98 -15.86
N TRP A 596 -20.10 11.73 -14.83
CA TRP A 596 -20.57 11.23 -13.56
C TRP A 596 -21.65 10.18 -13.76
N ILE A 597 -21.57 9.12 -12.95
CA ILE A 597 -22.46 7.97 -13.03
C ILE A 597 -23.77 8.22 -12.27
N GLY A 598 -24.90 7.86 -12.87
CA GLY A 598 -26.22 8.09 -12.28
C GLY A 598 -26.50 7.35 -10.96
N THR A 599 -25.71 6.33 -10.63
CA THR A 599 -25.79 5.61 -9.35
C THR A 599 -24.68 5.98 -8.36
N GLY A 600 -23.88 7.00 -8.66
CA GLY A 600 -22.71 7.40 -7.87
C GLY A 600 -23.00 8.53 -6.89
N ALA A 601 -21.95 8.99 -6.19
CA ALA A 601 -22.02 10.09 -5.22
C ALA A 601 -22.52 11.43 -5.82
N ALA A 602 -22.34 11.61 -7.13
CA ALA A 602 -22.78 12.76 -7.90
C ALA A 602 -24.29 12.78 -8.23
N GLY A 603 -25.02 11.69 -7.96
CA GLY A 603 -26.44 11.50 -8.27
C GLY A 603 -27.43 12.35 -7.45
N GLY A 604 -27.05 13.56 -7.01
CA GLY A 604 -27.77 14.37 -6.01
C GLY A 604 -27.41 13.98 -4.57
N PRO A 605 -28.02 14.61 -3.54
CA PRO A 605 -27.88 14.09 -2.18
C PRO A 605 -28.30 12.64 -2.27
N THR A 606 -27.35 11.73 -2.09
CA THR A 606 -27.61 10.31 -1.95
C THR A 606 -28.66 10.25 -0.86
N ASN A 607 -29.96 10.12 -1.23
CA ASN A 607 -31.13 10.03 -0.37
C ASN A 607 -30.63 9.36 0.88
N VAL A 608 -30.34 10.06 2.01
CA VAL A 608 -29.46 9.58 3.10
C VAL A 608 -29.47 8.08 3.03
N VAL A 609 -28.54 7.50 2.27
CA VAL A 609 -28.83 6.13 1.81
C VAL A 609 -28.61 5.45 3.09
N VAL A 610 -29.70 5.04 3.73
CA VAL A 610 -29.63 4.00 4.72
C VAL A 610 -29.26 2.83 3.84
N ASN A 611 -27.96 2.69 3.55
CA ASN A 611 -27.50 1.55 2.79
C ASN A 611 -27.99 0.34 3.59
N PRO A 612 -28.62 -0.64 2.92
CA PRO A 612 -28.93 -1.89 3.58
C PRO A 612 -27.63 -2.45 4.16
N ASN A 613 -27.76 -3.41 5.07
CA ASN A 613 -26.62 -4.02 5.74
C ASN A 613 -25.48 -4.32 4.74
N LEU A 614 -24.32 -3.69 4.92
CA LEU A 614 -23.14 -3.90 4.08
C LEU A 614 -22.34 -5.07 4.65
N ILE A 615 -21.91 -6.00 3.79
CA ILE A 615 -20.95 -7.06 4.17
C ILE A 615 -19.68 -6.85 3.36
N VAL A 616 -18.58 -6.53 4.04
CA VAL A 616 -17.24 -6.42 3.45
C VAL A 616 -16.51 -7.74 3.65
N SER A 617 -16.41 -8.55 2.59
CA SER A 617 -15.78 -9.88 2.65
C SER A 617 -14.42 -9.96 1.95
N THR A 618 -14.03 -8.93 1.23
CA THR A 618 -12.71 -8.77 0.61
C THR A 618 -12.19 -7.35 0.88
N ALA A 619 -10.99 -7.02 0.42
CA ALA A 619 -10.50 -5.65 0.48
C ALA A 619 -11.29 -4.77 -0.51
N MET A 620 -12.02 -3.78 0.00
CA MET A 620 -12.74 -2.83 -0.82
C MET A 620 -12.86 -1.46 -0.14
N PRO A 621 -12.88 -0.36 -0.92
CA PRO A 621 -13.35 0.91 -0.40
C PRO A 621 -14.82 0.82 0.01
N VAL A 622 -15.21 1.49 1.09
CA VAL A 622 -16.61 1.74 1.44
C VAL A 622 -16.92 3.19 1.13
N GLU A 623 -17.94 3.40 0.31
CA GLU A 623 -18.37 4.73 -0.11
C GLU A 623 -18.94 5.55 1.05
N ALA A 624 -18.81 6.87 0.97
CA ALA A 624 -19.41 7.78 1.94
C ALA A 624 -20.93 7.59 2.01
N GLY A 625 -21.54 7.68 3.20
CA GLY A 625 -22.99 7.54 3.34
C GLY A 625 -23.45 7.04 4.71
N THR A 626 -24.75 6.77 4.83
CA THR A 626 -25.36 6.19 6.05
C THR A 626 -25.54 4.67 5.87
N TYR A 627 -25.52 3.88 6.94
CA TYR A 627 -25.66 2.43 6.84
C TYR A 627 -26.53 1.90 7.98
N ASN A 628 -27.38 0.90 7.71
CA ASN A 628 -28.09 0.18 8.77
C ASN A 628 -27.11 -0.63 9.61
N ASN A 629 -26.43 -1.59 9.02
CA ASN A 629 -25.34 -2.32 9.66
C ASN A 629 -24.18 -2.42 8.68
N ILE A 630 -22.95 -2.50 9.18
CA ILE A 630 -21.79 -2.86 8.38
C ILE A 630 -21.15 -4.06 9.06
N THR A 631 -20.89 -5.14 8.32
CA THR A 631 -20.20 -6.33 8.80
C THR A 631 -18.94 -6.53 7.98
N ILE A 632 -17.78 -6.37 8.62
CA ILE A 632 -16.50 -6.68 8.01
C ILE A 632 -16.15 -8.11 8.40
N THR A 633 -16.15 -9.03 7.43
CA THR A 633 -15.92 -10.45 7.69
C THR A 633 -14.45 -10.74 7.93
N GLY A 634 -14.12 -11.98 8.30
CA GLY A 634 -12.75 -12.37 8.61
C GLY A 634 -11.71 -12.19 7.51
N THR A 635 -12.15 -12.05 6.26
CA THR A 635 -11.29 -11.76 5.09
C THR A 635 -11.47 -10.34 4.56
N GLY A 636 -12.40 -9.57 5.14
CA GLY A 636 -12.72 -8.21 4.74
C GLY A 636 -11.70 -7.19 5.22
N VAL A 637 -11.39 -6.22 4.36
CA VAL A 637 -10.62 -5.03 4.72
C VAL A 637 -11.40 -3.82 4.22
N ALA A 638 -11.98 -3.05 5.15
CA ALA A 638 -12.71 -1.83 4.84
C ALA A 638 -11.80 -0.60 5.03
N ALA A 639 -11.75 0.25 4.01
CA ALA A 639 -11.19 1.59 4.08
C ALA A 639 -12.19 2.55 3.44
N PHE A 640 -12.38 3.74 3.99
CA PHE A 640 -13.52 4.58 3.60
C PHE A 640 -13.14 5.63 2.55
N ASN A 641 -13.97 5.83 1.53
CA ASN A 641 -13.76 6.88 0.53
C ASN A 641 -14.25 8.25 1.00
N GLY A 642 -15.02 8.30 2.10
CA GLY A 642 -15.46 9.53 2.75
C GLY A 642 -16.14 9.26 4.10
N PRO A 643 -16.79 10.26 4.71
CA PRO A 643 -17.46 10.11 6.01
C PRO A 643 -18.56 9.05 5.98
N ILE A 644 -18.66 8.26 7.06
CA ILE A 644 -19.65 7.18 7.21
C ILE A 644 -20.51 7.43 8.44
N GLN A 645 -21.83 7.28 8.29
CA GLN A 645 -22.77 7.17 9.41
C GLN A 645 -23.30 5.74 9.56
N VAL A 646 -23.45 5.22 10.78
CA VAL A 646 -24.04 3.90 11.03
C VAL A 646 -25.18 4.03 12.04
N ASN A 647 -26.37 3.57 11.66
CA ASN A 647 -27.59 3.64 12.46
C ASN A 647 -27.77 2.44 13.40
N GLY A 648 -27.38 1.24 12.95
CA GLY A 648 -27.43 -0.02 13.69
C GLY A 648 -26.04 -0.40 14.19
N THR A 649 -25.43 -1.46 13.67
CA THR A 649 -24.15 -1.98 14.18
C THR A 649 -23.07 -2.05 13.11
N LEU A 650 -21.91 -1.46 13.39
CA LEU A 650 -20.64 -1.73 12.70
C LEU A 650 -19.92 -2.88 13.41
N THR A 651 -19.94 -4.06 12.82
CA THR A 651 -19.35 -5.29 13.33
C THR A 651 -18.03 -5.60 12.63
N LEU A 652 -16.97 -5.77 13.43
CA LEU A 652 -15.69 -6.30 13.01
C LEU A 652 -15.61 -7.77 13.40
N GLN A 653 -15.73 -8.69 12.44
CA GLN A 653 -15.62 -10.12 12.72
C GLN A 653 -14.16 -10.55 12.95
N THR A 654 -13.97 -11.73 13.55
CA THR A 654 -12.67 -12.36 13.72
C THR A 654 -11.87 -12.38 12.41
N GLY A 655 -10.73 -11.70 12.36
CA GLY A 655 -9.88 -11.55 11.16
C GLY A 655 -10.14 -10.30 10.31
N GLY A 656 -11.33 -9.70 10.43
CA GLY A 656 -11.70 -8.51 9.66
C GLY A 656 -10.91 -7.28 10.08
N THR A 657 -10.63 -6.41 9.10
CA THR A 657 -9.84 -5.19 9.31
C THR A 657 -10.62 -3.94 8.96
N LEU A 658 -10.66 -2.98 9.87
CA LEU A 658 -11.15 -1.62 9.62
C LEU A 658 -9.99 -0.62 9.63
N SER A 659 -9.90 0.16 8.57
CA SER A 659 -9.02 1.34 8.47
C SER A 659 -9.83 2.62 8.60
N ILE A 660 -9.56 3.41 9.65
CA ILE A 660 -10.14 4.77 9.77
C ILE A 660 -9.40 5.82 8.92
N GLN A 661 -8.30 5.43 8.29
CA GLN A 661 -7.67 6.20 7.23
C GLN A 661 -8.36 5.82 5.92
N GLY A 662 -8.94 6.80 5.26
CA GLY A 662 -9.62 6.60 3.98
C GLY A 662 -8.66 6.27 2.85
N VAL A 663 -9.16 5.64 1.78
CA VAL A 663 -8.32 5.17 0.65
C VAL A 663 -7.61 6.33 -0.04
N LEU A 664 -8.26 7.49 -0.11
CA LEU A 664 -7.73 8.73 -0.70
C LEU A 664 -7.48 9.82 0.35
N ALA A 665 -7.70 9.54 1.64
CA ALA A 665 -7.67 10.55 2.68
C ALA A 665 -6.26 10.71 3.27
N THR A 666 -5.77 11.95 3.27
CA THR A 666 -4.54 12.35 3.98
C THR A 666 -4.79 12.53 5.49
N SER A 667 -6.07 12.56 5.92
CA SER A 667 -6.51 12.70 7.31
C SER A 667 -7.47 11.59 7.73
N CYS A 668 -7.70 11.44 9.04
CA CYS A 668 -8.67 10.47 9.56
C CYS A 668 -10.12 10.90 9.29
N LEU A 669 -10.95 9.94 8.92
CA LEU A 669 -12.37 10.15 8.71
C LEU A 669 -13.16 9.58 9.90
N PRO A 670 -14.08 10.35 10.51
CA PRO A 670 -14.90 9.82 11.60
C PRO A 670 -16.02 8.92 11.07
N VAL A 671 -16.30 7.85 11.82
CA VAL A 671 -17.52 7.04 11.73
C VAL A 671 -18.50 7.55 12.77
N THR A 672 -19.62 8.13 12.34
CA THR A 672 -20.60 8.77 13.22
C THR A 672 -21.96 8.06 13.15
N GLY A 673 -22.98 8.56 13.84
CA GLY A 673 -24.33 7.99 13.84
C GLY A 673 -24.79 7.43 15.19
N PRO A 674 -26.09 7.10 15.33
CA PRO A 674 -26.66 6.64 16.59
C PRO A 674 -26.33 5.18 16.93
N GLY A 675 -25.72 4.44 16.00
CA GLY A 675 -25.46 3.02 16.10
C GLY A 675 -24.37 2.63 17.09
N SER A 676 -24.01 1.35 17.06
CA SER A 676 -22.98 0.74 17.88
C SER A 676 -21.79 0.21 17.08
N PHE A 677 -20.61 0.23 17.69
CA PHE A 677 -19.39 -0.38 17.17
C PHE A 677 -19.02 -1.59 18.00
N VAL A 678 -18.93 -2.76 17.35
CA VAL A 678 -18.66 -4.06 17.99
C VAL A 678 -17.46 -4.72 17.33
N MET A 679 -16.47 -5.09 18.14
CA MET A 679 -15.30 -5.85 17.70
C MET A 679 -15.34 -7.29 18.24
N GLN A 680 -15.13 -8.28 17.38
CA GLN A 680 -14.94 -9.67 17.77
C GLN A 680 -13.45 -9.98 18.06
N ASP A 681 -13.19 -11.10 18.73
CA ASP A 681 -11.85 -11.57 19.08
C ASP A 681 -11.00 -11.73 17.81
N GLY A 682 -9.79 -11.16 17.79
CA GLY A 682 -8.88 -11.25 16.63
C GLY A 682 -9.22 -10.35 15.44
N SER A 683 -10.24 -9.49 15.53
CA SER A 683 -10.45 -8.39 14.56
C SER A 683 -9.35 -7.32 14.67
N THR A 684 -9.18 -6.47 13.65
CA THR A 684 -8.09 -5.48 13.59
C THR A 684 -8.62 -4.07 13.32
N LEU A 685 -8.30 -3.12 14.19
CA LEU A 685 -8.56 -1.68 13.99
C LEU A 685 -7.25 -0.95 13.67
N ARG A 686 -7.15 -0.33 12.50
CA ARG A 686 -6.05 0.59 12.13
C ARG A 686 -6.46 2.01 12.42
N ILE A 687 -5.55 2.81 12.98
CA ILE A 687 -5.80 4.07 13.68
C ILE A 687 -4.81 5.13 13.18
N CYS A 688 -5.30 6.18 12.51
CA CYS A 688 -4.46 7.28 12.04
C CYS A 688 -4.47 8.53 12.95
N SER A 689 -5.36 8.60 13.95
CA SER A 689 -5.61 9.83 14.74
C SER A 689 -4.46 10.11 15.71
N SER A 690 -4.00 11.36 15.81
CA SER A 690 -2.98 11.80 16.78
C SER A 690 -3.42 11.57 18.23
N ASP A 691 -4.71 11.72 18.51
CA ASP A 691 -5.28 11.53 19.86
C ASP A 691 -5.62 10.06 20.15
N GLY A 692 -5.31 9.15 19.22
CA GLY A 692 -5.66 7.74 19.31
C GLY A 692 -7.15 7.49 19.22
N ILE A 693 -7.67 6.63 20.10
CA ILE A 693 -9.10 6.29 20.17
C ILE A 693 -9.73 6.77 21.47
N SER A 694 -10.92 7.38 21.39
CA SER A 694 -11.67 7.87 22.55
C SER A 694 -12.61 6.80 23.10
N ALA A 695 -12.71 6.67 24.43
CA ALA A 695 -13.61 5.71 25.08
C ALA A 695 -15.10 6.01 24.83
N MET A 696 -15.48 7.28 24.71
CA MET A 696 -16.86 7.74 24.55
C MET A 696 -16.94 9.16 23.95
N GLY A 697 -18.14 9.62 23.62
CA GLY A 697 -18.42 10.99 23.19
C GLY A 697 -18.36 11.21 21.68
N SER A 698 -18.34 12.49 21.26
CA SER A 698 -18.28 12.93 19.86
C SER A 698 -16.84 13.16 19.35
N THR A 699 -15.83 12.68 20.08
CA THR A 699 -14.41 12.81 19.70
C THR A 699 -13.82 11.47 19.28
N GLY A 700 -12.74 11.52 18.49
CA GLY A 700 -12.09 10.35 17.90
C GLY A 700 -12.75 9.90 16.60
N ALA A 701 -12.13 8.92 15.94
CA ALA A 701 -12.55 8.48 14.60
C ALA A 701 -13.68 7.44 14.61
N ILE A 702 -13.99 6.82 15.75
CA ILE A 702 -15.22 6.06 15.93
C ILE A 702 -16.05 6.85 16.93
N GLN A 703 -17.18 7.38 16.50
CA GLN A 703 -18.07 8.24 17.29
C GLN A 703 -19.42 7.56 17.61
N LEU A 704 -19.58 6.30 17.20
CA LEU A 704 -20.69 5.41 17.59
C LEU A 704 -20.68 5.05 19.07
N THR A 705 -21.77 4.45 19.57
CA THR A 705 -21.76 3.73 20.85
C THR A 705 -20.77 2.57 20.76
N ARG A 706 -19.57 2.72 21.32
CA ARG A 706 -18.42 1.89 20.98
C ARG A 706 -17.96 1.03 22.14
N THR A 707 -17.69 -0.24 21.85
CA THR A 707 -17.02 -1.16 22.77
C THR A 707 -15.80 -1.76 22.09
N PHE A 708 -14.61 -1.37 22.54
CA PHE A 708 -13.35 -1.92 22.05
C PHE A 708 -13.07 -3.28 22.74
N ASN A 709 -12.63 -4.27 21.96
CA ASN A 709 -12.45 -5.64 22.45
C ASN A 709 -11.03 -5.89 22.97
N LYS A 710 -10.92 -6.47 24.17
CA LYS A 710 -9.65 -6.83 24.83
C LYS A 710 -8.84 -7.92 24.12
N LYS A 711 -9.44 -8.62 23.18
CA LYS A 711 -8.83 -9.70 22.39
C LYS A 711 -8.69 -9.32 20.90
N ALA A 712 -8.83 -8.05 20.55
CA ALA A 712 -8.60 -7.54 19.20
C ALA A 712 -7.16 -7.00 19.01
N ASN A 713 -6.80 -6.77 17.75
CA ASN A 713 -5.54 -6.16 17.34
C ASN A 713 -5.74 -4.67 17.05
N TYR A 714 -4.79 -3.84 17.50
CA TYR A 714 -4.81 -2.39 17.30
C TYR A 714 -3.53 -1.96 16.58
N VAL A 715 -3.66 -1.18 15.52
CA VAL A 715 -2.55 -0.71 14.70
C VAL A 715 -2.57 0.81 14.65
N TYR A 716 -1.52 1.45 15.14
CA TYR A 716 -1.35 2.91 15.07
C TYR A 716 -0.47 3.23 13.86
N ASN A 717 -1.04 3.87 12.85
CA ASN A 717 -0.42 4.09 11.53
C ASN A 717 -0.64 5.52 10.99
N GLY A 718 -0.81 6.50 11.88
CA GLY A 718 -0.94 7.91 11.51
C GLY A 718 0.38 8.52 11.04
N GLY A 719 0.29 9.67 10.36
CA GLY A 719 1.45 10.44 9.90
C GLY A 719 2.05 11.39 10.94
N ALA A 720 1.29 11.75 11.99
CA ALA A 720 1.73 12.58 13.11
C ALA A 720 1.99 11.71 14.35
N ALA A 721 2.71 12.22 15.36
CA ALA A 721 2.89 11.52 16.64
C ALA A 721 1.54 11.16 17.25
N GLN A 722 1.39 9.92 17.72
CA GLN A 722 0.13 9.42 18.26
C GLN A 722 0.19 9.19 19.76
N THR A 723 -0.97 9.31 20.41
CA THR A 723 -1.24 8.74 21.72
C THR A 723 -2.21 7.57 21.58
N THR A 724 -2.31 6.71 22.60
CA THR A 724 -3.27 5.60 22.58
C THR A 724 -4.74 6.06 22.67
N GLY A 725 -4.97 7.18 23.32
CA GLY A 725 -6.30 7.66 23.67
C GLY A 725 -6.96 6.84 24.79
N THR A 726 -8.03 7.38 25.37
CA THR A 726 -8.72 6.79 26.53
C THR A 726 -9.49 5.50 26.21
N GLY A 727 -9.74 5.22 24.93
CA GLY A 727 -10.53 4.09 24.46
C GLY A 727 -9.75 2.79 24.27
N LEU A 728 -8.41 2.82 24.31
CA LEU A 728 -7.63 1.60 24.20
C LEU A 728 -7.84 0.72 25.46
N PRO A 729 -8.31 -0.52 25.31
CA PRO A 729 -8.52 -1.39 26.46
C PRO A 729 -7.23 -1.65 27.24
N ASP A 730 -7.37 -1.85 28.55
CA ASP A 730 -6.29 -2.21 29.48
C ASP A 730 -5.53 -3.48 29.08
N THR A 731 -6.16 -4.36 28.31
CA THR A 731 -5.59 -5.57 27.73
C THR A 731 -5.97 -5.65 26.27
N VAL A 732 -5.03 -5.94 25.37
CA VAL A 732 -5.28 -6.16 23.94
C VAL A 732 -4.61 -7.44 23.47
N ARG A 733 -5.08 -8.02 22.36
CA ARG A 733 -4.44 -9.20 21.77
C ARG A 733 -3.08 -8.83 21.20
N SER A 734 -3.06 -7.82 20.33
CA SER A 734 -1.83 -7.32 19.73
C SER A 734 -1.88 -5.81 19.58
N LEU A 735 -0.73 -5.17 19.69
CA LEU A 735 -0.53 -3.74 19.44
C LEU A 735 0.57 -3.58 18.39
N THR A 736 0.31 -2.81 17.34
CA THR A 736 1.29 -2.49 16.30
C THR A 736 1.51 -0.98 16.25
N VAL A 737 2.78 -0.57 16.29
CA VAL A 737 3.24 0.80 16.03
C VAL A 737 3.86 0.82 14.63
N ASN A 738 3.18 1.49 13.70
CA ASN A 738 3.63 1.72 12.33
C ASN A 738 3.53 3.22 12.01
N ASN A 739 4.16 4.02 12.86
CA ASN A 739 4.19 5.47 12.83
C ASN A 739 5.59 5.95 13.23
N THR A 740 6.34 6.52 12.29
CA THR A 740 7.72 7.00 12.49
C THR A 740 7.84 8.07 13.57
N ALA A 741 6.77 8.84 13.83
CA ALA A 741 6.74 9.86 14.89
C ALA A 741 6.50 9.27 16.29
N GLY A 742 6.18 7.97 16.38
CA GLY A 742 6.03 7.23 17.63
C GLY A 742 4.61 7.21 18.22
N LEU A 743 4.42 6.34 19.20
CA LEU A 743 3.19 6.17 19.99
C LEU A 743 3.48 6.35 21.48
N THR A 744 2.71 7.20 22.17
CA THR A 744 2.81 7.37 23.63
C THR A 744 1.60 6.76 24.34
N LEU A 745 1.83 5.92 25.36
CA LEU A 745 0.75 5.43 26.22
C LEU A 745 0.17 6.56 27.08
N ASN A 746 -1.15 6.72 27.06
CA ASN A 746 -1.88 7.69 27.89
C ASN A 746 -3.23 7.16 28.39
N ASN A 747 -3.43 5.84 28.40
CA ASN A 747 -4.69 5.16 28.72
C ASN A 747 -4.72 4.49 30.11
N GLY A 748 -3.74 4.77 30.97
CA GLY A 748 -3.53 4.09 32.27
C GLY A 748 -2.64 2.84 32.19
N GLY A 749 -2.07 2.55 31.01
CA GLY A 749 -1.24 1.38 30.74
C GLY A 749 -1.94 0.32 29.88
N VAL A 750 -1.16 -0.61 29.34
CA VAL A 750 -1.66 -1.66 28.44
C VAL A 750 -0.99 -3.00 28.69
N ARG A 751 -1.78 -4.08 28.59
CA ARG A 751 -1.35 -5.48 28.73
C ARG A 751 -1.48 -6.17 27.37
N ILE A 752 -0.40 -6.71 26.82
CA ILE A 752 -0.37 -7.35 25.50
C ILE A 752 -0.44 -8.86 25.67
N ALA A 753 -1.42 -9.52 25.03
CA ALA A 753 -1.59 -10.96 25.14
C ALA A 753 -0.77 -11.79 24.14
N GLN A 754 -0.45 -11.23 22.97
CA GLN A 754 0.25 -11.95 21.89
C GLN A 754 1.45 -11.19 21.33
N VAL A 755 1.24 -10.12 20.56
CA VAL A 755 2.32 -9.45 19.83
C VAL A 755 2.31 -7.95 20.07
N LEU A 756 3.46 -7.40 20.48
CA LEU A 756 3.78 -5.99 20.34
C LEU A 756 4.71 -5.81 19.14
N ALA A 757 4.19 -5.29 18.02
CA ALA A 757 4.97 -5.05 16.81
C ALA A 757 5.37 -3.58 16.71
N LEU A 758 6.67 -3.31 16.63
CA LEU A 758 7.25 -1.98 16.46
C LEU A 758 7.80 -1.92 15.03
N THR A 759 6.87 -1.87 14.08
CA THR A 759 7.14 -1.94 12.64
C THR A 759 7.89 -0.70 12.18
N ASN A 760 7.44 0.48 12.62
CA ASN A 760 8.04 1.76 12.27
C ASN A 760 7.75 2.75 13.40
N GLY A 761 8.74 3.09 14.23
CA GLY A 761 8.61 4.02 15.36
C GLY A 761 8.50 3.38 16.75
N ASN A 762 8.71 4.23 17.77
CA ASN A 762 8.85 3.81 19.17
C ASN A 762 7.51 3.78 19.92
N LEU A 763 7.40 2.90 20.91
CA LEU A 763 6.35 2.95 21.94
C LEU A 763 6.93 3.57 23.22
N ILE A 764 6.39 4.69 23.66
CA ILE A 764 6.82 5.41 24.87
C ILE A 764 5.93 5.00 26.05
N THR A 765 6.55 4.56 27.14
CA THR A 765 5.89 4.10 28.38
C THR A 765 6.42 4.83 29.61
N SER A 766 5.69 4.78 30.73
CA SER A 766 6.11 5.39 31.99
C SER A 766 5.65 4.56 33.19
N ALA A 767 6.10 4.92 34.40
CA ALA A 767 5.63 4.27 35.62
C ALA A 767 4.12 4.44 35.85
N SER A 768 3.52 5.54 35.38
CA SER A 768 2.08 5.81 35.43
C SER A 768 1.31 5.25 34.23
N GLN A 769 2.02 4.80 33.19
CA GLN A 769 1.48 4.25 31.95
C GLN A 769 2.22 2.93 31.61
N PRO A 770 2.04 1.87 32.43
CA PRO A 770 2.85 0.67 32.33
C PRO A 770 2.50 -0.18 31.10
N LEU A 771 3.52 -0.80 30.51
CA LEU A 771 3.36 -1.89 29.53
C LEU A 771 3.56 -3.23 30.23
N THR A 772 2.65 -4.20 30.02
CA THR A 772 2.83 -5.59 30.49
C THR A 772 2.71 -6.58 29.33
N LEU A 773 3.70 -7.43 29.11
CA LEU A 773 3.64 -8.57 28.21
C LEU A 773 3.10 -9.78 28.99
N LEU A 774 1.91 -10.24 28.64
CA LEU A 774 1.21 -11.30 29.37
C LEU A 774 1.77 -12.67 29.06
N SER A 775 1.55 -13.59 30.00
CA SER A 775 1.77 -15.00 29.74
C SER A 775 0.70 -15.84 30.42
N THR A 776 0.21 -16.86 29.70
CA THR A 776 -0.70 -17.85 30.27
C THR A 776 -0.22 -19.26 29.92
N PRO A 777 -0.52 -20.27 30.76
CA PRO A 777 -0.11 -21.65 30.51
C PRO A 777 -0.50 -22.21 29.13
N LYS A 778 -1.66 -21.79 28.60
CA LYS A 778 -2.21 -22.30 27.33
C LYS A 778 -1.94 -21.42 26.12
N ALA A 779 -1.96 -20.09 26.27
CA ALA A 779 -1.75 -19.19 25.13
C ALA A 779 -0.27 -18.98 24.81
N GLY A 780 0.63 -19.10 25.79
CA GLY A 780 2.06 -18.80 25.65
C GLY A 780 2.45 -17.49 26.31
N THR A 781 3.58 -16.92 25.89
CA THR A 781 4.11 -15.64 26.39
C THR A 781 4.09 -14.63 25.26
N ALA A 782 3.55 -13.43 25.51
CA ALA A 782 3.54 -12.34 24.54
C ALA A 782 4.97 -11.95 24.15
N LEU A 783 5.17 -11.59 22.89
CA LEU A 783 6.48 -11.26 22.33
C LEU A 783 6.50 -9.86 21.73
N VAL A 784 7.68 -9.27 21.68
CA VAL A 784 7.94 -8.02 20.97
C VAL A 784 8.61 -8.32 19.64
N VAL A 785 8.23 -7.59 18.59
CA VAL A 785 8.89 -7.57 17.28
C VAL A 785 9.44 -6.18 17.05
N ASN A 786 10.76 -6.05 16.93
CA ASN A 786 11.44 -4.78 16.71
C ASN A 786 11.96 -4.73 15.27
N THR A 787 11.18 -4.15 14.36
CA THR A 787 11.61 -3.95 12.97
C THR A 787 12.37 -2.63 12.85
N ASN A 788 11.67 -1.49 13.05
CA ASN A 788 12.25 -0.14 13.02
C ASN A 788 11.74 0.69 14.21
N GLY A 789 11.78 0.11 15.42
CA GLY A 789 11.32 0.79 16.63
C GLY A 789 11.65 0.02 17.91
N ALA A 790 11.56 0.71 19.04
CA ALA A 790 11.81 0.19 20.38
C ALA A 790 10.73 0.61 21.39
N VAL A 791 10.64 -0.13 22.50
CA VAL A 791 9.93 0.37 23.69
C VAL A 791 10.89 1.30 24.43
N VAL A 792 10.46 2.53 24.68
CA VAL A 792 11.21 3.56 25.40
C VAL A 792 10.50 3.81 26.74
N GLY A 793 11.03 3.20 27.80
CA GLY A 793 10.46 3.27 29.15
C GLY A 793 10.32 1.90 29.81
N PRO A 794 9.78 1.86 31.05
CA PRO A 794 9.63 0.62 31.80
C PRO A 794 8.53 -0.29 31.21
N ALA A 795 8.77 -1.59 31.27
CA ALA A 795 7.81 -2.63 30.93
C ALA A 795 7.95 -3.83 31.89
N THR A 796 6.88 -4.60 32.00
CA THR A 796 6.86 -5.86 32.74
C THR A 796 6.67 -7.01 31.77
N MET A 797 7.48 -8.06 31.85
CA MET A 797 7.26 -9.30 31.11
C MET A 797 6.91 -10.44 32.06
N GLN A 798 5.81 -11.14 31.76
CA GLN A 798 5.38 -12.30 32.52
C GLN A 798 5.84 -13.60 31.86
N ARG A 799 6.05 -14.63 32.67
CA ARG A 799 6.27 -16.00 32.24
C ARG A 799 5.44 -16.95 33.09
N ALA A 800 4.41 -17.51 32.46
CA ALA A 800 3.63 -18.61 33.02
C ALA A 800 4.23 -19.95 32.60
N ILE A 801 3.95 -20.96 33.41
CA ILE A 801 4.36 -22.33 33.19
C ILE A 801 3.14 -23.17 32.79
N ASP A 802 3.29 -24.04 31.80
CA ASP A 802 2.32 -25.09 31.50
C ASP A 802 2.37 -26.20 32.58
N PRO A 803 1.28 -26.45 33.33
CA PRO A 803 1.24 -27.47 34.37
C PRO A 803 1.18 -28.90 33.82
N PHE A 804 0.99 -29.09 32.51
CA PHE A 804 0.81 -30.42 31.90
C PHE A 804 1.95 -31.39 32.20
N TYR A 805 3.20 -30.91 32.20
CA TYR A 805 4.38 -31.76 32.43
C TYR A 805 4.78 -31.85 33.91
N ASN A 806 4.62 -30.76 34.66
CA ASN A 806 4.83 -30.73 36.10
C ASN A 806 4.03 -29.55 36.69
N ALA A 807 2.99 -29.85 37.45
CA ALA A 807 2.15 -28.87 38.13
C ALA A 807 2.71 -28.41 39.49
N GLY A 808 3.54 -29.24 40.13
CA GLY A 808 4.15 -28.94 41.43
C GLY A 808 5.41 -28.09 41.31
N PRO A 809 6.14 -27.89 42.42
CA PRO A 809 7.49 -27.33 42.39
C PRO A 809 8.37 -28.12 41.41
N GLY A 810 9.36 -27.47 40.82
CA GLY A 810 10.33 -28.11 39.92
C GLY A 810 11.35 -27.12 39.41
N TYR A 811 12.54 -27.60 39.05
CA TYR A 811 13.61 -26.77 38.53
C TYR A 811 13.27 -26.19 37.14
N ARG A 812 13.40 -24.88 37.00
CA ARG A 812 13.17 -24.11 35.77
C ARG A 812 14.32 -23.15 35.57
N HIS A 813 14.88 -23.12 34.37
CA HIS A 813 15.95 -22.17 34.04
C HIS A 813 15.32 -20.87 33.54
N TYR A 814 15.46 -19.80 34.31
CA TYR A 814 14.98 -18.45 33.98
C TYR A 814 16.10 -17.54 33.48
N SER A 815 15.74 -16.52 32.73
CA SER A 815 16.61 -15.41 32.33
C SER A 815 15.84 -14.10 32.36
N SER A 816 16.56 -12.96 32.36
CA SER A 816 15.92 -11.64 32.30
C SER A 816 15.75 -11.14 30.85
N PRO A 817 14.52 -10.78 30.43
CA PRO A 817 14.26 -10.10 29.16
C PRO A 817 14.38 -8.57 29.27
N VAL A 818 14.64 -8.07 30.48
CA VAL A 818 14.73 -6.65 30.83
C VAL A 818 16.09 -6.34 31.46
N ALA A 819 16.56 -5.12 31.24
CA ALA A 819 17.69 -4.56 31.98
C ALA A 819 17.24 -4.13 33.39
N SER A 820 18.18 -4.22 34.35
CA SER A 820 18.04 -3.76 35.74
C SER A 820 17.12 -4.57 36.66
N ALA A 821 16.68 -5.78 36.26
CA ALA A 821 16.02 -6.71 37.17
C ALA A 821 17.01 -7.33 38.16
N THR A 822 16.54 -7.64 39.37
CA THR A 822 17.32 -8.33 40.42
C THR A 822 16.65 -9.65 40.80
N LEU A 823 17.37 -10.55 41.45
CA LEU A 823 16.79 -11.83 41.89
C LEU A 823 15.67 -11.66 42.95
N ASN A 824 15.63 -10.53 43.65
CA ASN A 824 14.50 -10.16 44.52
C ASN A 824 13.19 -9.95 43.75
N ASP A 825 13.23 -9.67 42.45
CA ASP A 825 12.01 -9.57 41.63
C ASP A 825 11.27 -10.91 41.52
N LEU A 826 11.97 -12.04 41.74
CA LEU A 826 11.35 -13.36 41.84
C LEU A 826 10.38 -13.48 43.01
N SER A 827 10.46 -12.63 44.05
CA SER A 827 9.44 -12.58 45.11
C SER A 827 8.52 -11.38 44.97
N ALA A 828 9.09 -10.18 44.73
CA ALA A 828 8.35 -8.93 44.74
C ALA A 828 7.24 -8.87 43.66
N ASN A 829 7.47 -9.55 42.52
CA ASN A 829 6.57 -9.51 41.37
C ASN A 829 5.95 -10.87 41.02
N THR A 830 6.21 -11.92 41.82
CA THR A 830 5.72 -13.29 41.57
C THR A 830 4.91 -13.79 42.77
N PRO A 831 3.59 -13.53 42.82
CA PRO A 831 2.76 -13.99 43.92
C PRO A 831 2.81 -15.51 44.10
N GLY A 832 2.95 -15.97 45.34
CA GLY A 832 2.95 -17.40 45.67
C GLY A 832 4.30 -18.11 45.58
N PHE A 833 5.40 -17.39 45.33
CA PHE A 833 6.76 -17.94 45.41
C PHE A 833 7.63 -17.16 46.41
N SER A 834 8.38 -17.90 47.24
CA SER A 834 9.35 -17.35 48.20
C SER A 834 10.74 -17.92 47.92
N PRO A 835 11.68 -17.13 47.38
CA PRO A 835 13.03 -17.59 47.11
C PRO A 835 13.82 -17.76 48.42
N ILE A 836 14.68 -18.77 48.44
CA ILE A 836 15.57 -19.17 49.53
C ILE A 836 16.99 -19.09 48.99
N PHE A 837 17.71 -18.03 49.38
CA PHE A 837 19.10 -17.77 48.99
C PHE A 837 20.09 -18.21 50.09
N ASN A 838 20.05 -19.49 50.49
CA ASN A 838 20.89 -20.00 51.58
C ASN A 838 22.36 -20.16 51.14
N GLN A 839 23.18 -19.17 51.50
CA GLN A 839 24.61 -19.08 51.12
C GLN A 839 25.47 -20.24 51.65
N ALA A 840 25.04 -20.95 52.70
CA ALA A 840 25.78 -22.09 53.25
C ALA A 840 26.03 -23.20 52.21
N TYR A 841 25.16 -23.30 51.19
CA TYR A 841 25.33 -24.20 50.05
C TYR A 841 26.66 -24.00 49.32
N ASN A 842 27.15 -22.75 49.22
CA ASN A 842 28.34 -22.44 48.43
C ASN A 842 29.63 -22.94 49.06
N SER A 843 29.65 -23.15 50.38
CA SER A 843 30.82 -23.61 51.12
C SER A 843 30.71 -25.06 51.61
N ALA A 844 29.58 -25.74 51.37
CA ALA A 844 29.30 -27.07 51.89
C ALA A 844 29.99 -28.24 51.14
N GLY A 845 30.59 -27.98 49.97
CA GLY A 845 31.26 -29.01 49.17
C GLY A 845 30.36 -30.21 48.86
N ALA A 846 30.84 -31.43 49.12
CA ALA A 846 30.07 -32.67 48.92
C ALA A 846 28.82 -32.78 49.82
N ASN A 847 28.71 -31.99 50.90
CA ASN A 847 27.57 -31.99 51.83
C ASN A 847 26.47 -30.98 51.44
N SER A 848 26.57 -30.36 50.26
CA SER A 848 25.63 -29.34 49.78
C SER A 848 24.16 -29.82 49.76
N GLY A 849 23.92 -31.11 49.53
CA GLY A 849 22.61 -31.75 49.59
C GLY A 849 21.93 -31.74 50.98
N SER A 850 22.68 -31.47 52.05
CA SER A 850 22.18 -31.49 53.44
C SER A 850 21.92 -30.09 54.04
N VAL A 851 22.10 -29.02 53.26
CA VAL A 851 21.89 -27.64 53.72
C VAL A 851 20.40 -27.37 53.96
N THR A 852 20.05 -26.81 55.12
CA THR A 852 18.66 -26.50 55.52
C THR A 852 18.51 -25.03 55.96
N PRO A 853 17.42 -24.32 55.56
CA PRO A 853 16.51 -24.71 54.49
C PRO A 853 17.26 -24.83 53.16
N PHE A 854 16.90 -25.84 52.35
CA PHE A 854 17.57 -26.08 51.08
C PHE A 854 17.29 -24.92 50.11
N PRO A 855 18.29 -24.37 49.41
CA PRO A 855 18.08 -23.27 48.48
C PRO A 855 17.13 -23.68 47.34
N ASN A 856 16.38 -22.72 46.81
CA ASN A 856 15.50 -22.94 45.65
C ASN A 856 15.82 -22.00 44.48
N VAL A 857 16.89 -21.20 44.57
CA VAL A 857 17.43 -20.37 43.49
C VAL A 857 18.93 -20.62 43.37
N PHE A 858 19.40 -20.90 42.15
CA PHE A 858 20.80 -21.19 41.85
C PHE A 858 21.24 -20.49 40.56
N GLY A 859 22.49 -20.03 40.51
CA GLY A 859 23.23 -19.79 39.29
C GLY A 859 24.12 -20.99 38.94
N TYR A 860 25.00 -20.82 37.96
CA TYR A 860 26.02 -21.81 37.61
C TYR A 860 27.39 -21.14 37.45
N ASP A 861 28.38 -21.67 38.14
CA ASP A 861 29.77 -21.26 38.07
C ASP A 861 30.66 -22.46 37.74
N GLN A 862 31.18 -22.48 36.53
CA GLN A 862 32.03 -23.55 36.03
C GLN A 862 33.34 -23.70 36.83
N ALA A 863 33.81 -22.65 37.52
CA ALA A 863 35.03 -22.71 38.32
C ALA A 863 34.91 -23.68 39.51
N ARG A 864 33.69 -24.05 39.91
CA ARG A 864 33.42 -25.04 40.96
C ARG A 864 33.59 -26.49 40.49
N VAL A 865 33.74 -26.73 39.19
CA VAL A 865 34.00 -28.07 38.65
C VAL A 865 35.46 -28.43 38.85
N THR A 866 35.79 -29.02 40.00
CA THR A 866 37.17 -29.31 40.43
C THR A 866 37.52 -30.81 40.54
N SER A 867 36.59 -31.70 40.20
CA SER A 867 36.78 -33.17 40.24
C SER A 867 36.50 -33.83 38.88
N ALA A 868 37.32 -34.82 38.52
CA ALA A 868 37.16 -35.65 37.31
C ALA A 868 36.16 -36.80 37.50
N ALA A 869 35.20 -36.64 38.41
CA ALA A 869 34.12 -37.60 38.63
C ALA A 869 33.27 -37.79 37.36
N ASP A 870 32.34 -38.74 37.37
CA ASP A 870 31.49 -39.00 36.19
C ASP A 870 30.77 -37.72 35.71
N ALA A 871 30.34 -37.70 34.45
CA ALA A 871 29.76 -36.51 33.81
C ALA A 871 28.60 -35.88 34.61
N THR A 872 27.87 -36.69 35.38
CA THR A 872 26.76 -36.25 36.22
C THR A 872 27.23 -35.50 37.47
N SER A 873 28.05 -36.15 38.29
CA SER A 873 28.58 -35.55 39.51
C SER A 873 29.47 -34.33 39.22
N ALA A 874 30.19 -34.34 38.09
CA ALA A 874 30.97 -33.20 37.65
C ALA A 874 30.13 -31.98 37.30
N PHE A 875 29.03 -32.19 36.56
CA PHE A 875 28.12 -31.12 36.15
C PHE A 875 27.43 -30.47 37.36
N ASP A 876 26.98 -31.27 38.33
CA ASP A 876 26.24 -30.80 39.50
C ASP A 876 27.07 -29.92 40.45
N MET A 877 28.40 -30.04 40.46
CA MET A 877 29.29 -29.18 41.27
C MET A 877 29.20 -27.69 40.90
N GLY A 878 28.82 -27.40 39.65
CA GLY A 878 28.79 -26.04 39.12
C GLY A 878 27.65 -25.17 39.68
N PHE A 879 26.62 -25.75 40.31
CA PHE A 879 25.54 -24.93 40.87
C PHE A 879 26.03 -24.08 42.06
N VAL A 880 25.58 -22.83 42.11
CA VAL A 880 25.94 -21.83 43.14
C VAL A 880 24.69 -21.08 43.57
N VAL A 881 24.57 -20.67 44.82
CA VAL A 881 23.44 -19.88 45.32
C VAL A 881 23.79 -18.39 45.27
N PRO A 882 23.10 -17.57 44.47
CA PRO A 882 23.33 -16.12 44.40
C PRO A 882 22.69 -15.38 45.59
N MET A 883 22.94 -14.08 45.72
CA MET A 883 22.24 -13.18 46.65
C MET A 883 20.99 -12.57 45.98
N GLY A 884 19.95 -12.26 46.77
CA GLY A 884 18.72 -11.66 46.23
C GLY A 884 18.92 -10.30 45.56
N SER A 885 19.88 -9.51 46.04
CA SER A 885 20.24 -8.21 45.46
C SER A 885 21.03 -8.30 44.15
N ASP A 886 21.51 -9.50 43.77
CA ASP A 886 22.32 -9.64 42.58
C ASP A 886 21.49 -9.34 41.32
N PRO A 887 22.08 -8.63 40.34
CA PRO A 887 21.39 -8.35 39.09
C PRO A 887 21.16 -9.65 38.32
N MET A 888 19.97 -9.80 37.75
CA MET A 888 19.71 -10.82 36.72
C MET A 888 20.36 -10.34 35.41
N SER A 889 21.66 -10.57 35.30
CA SER A 889 22.50 -10.03 34.22
C SER A 889 22.02 -10.48 32.84
N ILE A 890 22.15 -9.60 31.85
CA ILE A 890 21.79 -9.91 30.47
C ILE A 890 22.63 -11.11 30.00
N MET A 891 22.03 -12.04 29.26
CA MET A 891 22.64 -13.31 28.82
C MET A 891 22.94 -14.34 29.92
N SER A 892 22.59 -14.09 31.20
CA SER A 892 22.75 -15.08 32.28
C SER A 892 21.46 -15.86 32.53
N GLY A 893 21.59 -17.14 32.87
CA GLY A 893 20.49 -18.00 33.31
C GLY A 893 20.57 -18.35 34.79
N TYR A 894 19.41 -18.67 35.38
CA TYR A 894 19.26 -19.02 36.80
C TYR A 894 18.28 -20.17 36.96
N THR A 895 18.63 -21.17 37.76
CA THR A 895 17.77 -22.31 38.08
C THR A 895 16.88 -21.96 39.27
N VAL A 896 15.57 -22.10 39.13
CA VAL A 896 14.59 -21.80 40.18
C VAL A 896 13.68 -23.02 40.40
N ASN A 897 13.58 -23.51 41.63
CA ASN A 897 12.62 -24.55 41.99
C ASN A 897 11.27 -23.91 42.38
N ILE A 898 10.35 -23.83 41.42
CA ILE A 898 9.12 -23.03 41.52
C ILE A 898 7.89 -23.83 41.05
N PRO A 899 6.72 -23.70 41.69
CA PRO A 899 5.50 -24.35 41.23
C PRO A 899 4.98 -23.75 39.92
N ALA A 900 4.28 -24.55 39.11
CA ALA A 900 3.67 -24.09 37.86
C ALA A 900 2.57 -23.02 38.06
N THR A 901 2.02 -22.91 39.27
CA THR A 901 1.02 -21.89 39.63
C THR A 901 1.59 -20.49 39.74
N ALA A 902 2.91 -20.34 39.91
CA ALA A 902 3.57 -19.05 39.99
C ALA A 902 3.81 -18.48 38.58
N VAL A 903 3.38 -17.24 38.35
CA VAL A 903 3.65 -16.49 37.10
C VAL A 903 4.76 -15.49 37.38
N VAL A 904 5.97 -15.80 36.92
CA VAL A 904 7.14 -14.92 37.15
C VAL A 904 6.95 -13.64 36.36
N ALA A 905 7.18 -12.48 37.00
CA ALA A 905 7.15 -11.19 36.31
C ALA A 905 8.43 -10.40 36.59
N LEU A 906 9.10 -9.94 35.53
CA LEU A 906 10.29 -9.09 35.63
C LEU A 906 9.97 -7.72 35.06
N LYS A 907 10.34 -6.66 35.79
CA LYS A 907 10.07 -5.26 35.44
C LYS A 907 11.39 -4.53 35.17
N GLY A 908 11.46 -3.81 34.06
CA GLY A 908 12.64 -3.04 33.68
C GLY A 908 12.53 -2.48 32.27
N THR A 909 13.64 -2.06 31.69
CA THR A 909 13.69 -1.66 30.27
C THR A 909 13.86 -2.90 29.41
N LEU A 910 13.04 -3.11 28.38
CA LEU A 910 13.15 -4.28 27.51
C LEU A 910 14.49 -4.29 26.77
N ASN A 911 15.18 -5.43 26.79
CA ASN A 911 16.41 -5.61 26.02
C ASN A 911 16.10 -5.68 24.52
N ASN A 912 16.95 -5.06 23.69
CA ASN A 912 16.81 -5.02 22.23
C ASN A 912 18.19 -4.85 21.58
N GLY A 913 18.31 -5.23 20.29
CA GLY A 913 19.56 -5.12 19.55
C GLY A 913 20.63 -6.13 20.01
N PRO A 914 21.85 -6.08 19.48
CA PRO A 914 22.90 -7.07 19.77
C PRO A 914 23.23 -7.18 21.28
N GLN A 915 23.28 -8.41 21.80
CA GLN A 915 23.63 -8.76 23.17
C GLN A 915 24.72 -9.82 23.15
N ALA A 916 25.73 -9.71 24.00
CA ALA A 916 26.85 -10.65 24.02
C ALA A 916 27.29 -11.01 25.45
N SER A 917 27.71 -12.25 25.63
CA SER A 917 28.46 -12.71 26.79
C SER A 917 29.87 -13.11 26.34
N THR A 918 30.87 -12.46 26.91
CA THR A 918 32.30 -12.64 26.60
C THR A 918 33.03 -13.22 27.80
N ASN A 919 34.20 -13.84 27.57
CA ASN A 919 35.02 -14.47 28.63
C ASN A 919 34.32 -15.63 29.34
N LEU A 920 33.53 -16.41 28.60
CA LEU A 920 32.97 -17.66 29.09
C LEU A 920 34.12 -18.64 29.37
N MET A 921 34.34 -19.00 30.64
CA MET A 921 35.56 -19.71 31.05
C MET A 921 35.44 -21.23 30.93
N ARG A 922 36.58 -21.91 30.72
CA ARG A 922 36.69 -23.37 30.79
C ARG A 922 37.85 -23.80 31.67
N GLY A 923 37.56 -24.62 32.69
CA GLY A 923 38.55 -25.32 33.51
C GLY A 923 39.30 -26.42 32.74
N THR A 924 40.30 -27.02 33.38
CA THR A 924 41.20 -28.00 32.74
C THR A 924 40.65 -29.43 32.72
N LEU A 925 39.55 -29.71 33.41
CA LEU A 925 39.00 -31.06 33.52
C LEU A 925 38.13 -31.40 32.29
N PRO A 926 38.03 -32.70 31.92
CA PRO A 926 37.25 -33.13 30.76
C PRO A 926 35.78 -32.71 30.77
N GLN A 927 35.18 -32.50 31.95
CA GLN A 927 33.77 -32.12 32.14
C GLN A 927 33.56 -30.61 32.38
N SER A 928 34.60 -29.77 32.26
CA SER A 928 34.50 -28.32 32.47
C SER A 928 33.94 -27.56 31.26
N GLY A 929 33.64 -26.26 31.45
CA GLY A 929 33.27 -25.32 30.37
C GLY A 929 31.78 -25.03 30.22
N TRP A 930 30.91 -25.64 31.03
CA TRP A 930 29.47 -25.42 31.02
C TRP A 930 29.09 -24.02 31.49
N GLN A 931 28.21 -23.35 30.74
CA GLN A 931 27.71 -22.00 31.03
C GLN A 931 26.19 -22.03 31.08
N LEU A 932 25.59 -21.54 32.16
CA LEU A 932 24.15 -21.29 32.21
C LEU A 932 23.87 -19.89 31.67
N LEU A 933 23.49 -19.84 30.39
CA LEU A 933 23.18 -18.61 29.67
C LEU A 933 21.65 -18.39 29.61
N GLY A 934 21.25 -17.20 29.21
CA GLY A 934 19.85 -16.77 29.21
C GLY A 934 19.42 -16.18 27.89
N ASN A 935 18.15 -16.39 27.50
CA ASN A 935 17.54 -15.61 26.44
C ASN A 935 17.39 -14.16 26.93
N PRO A 936 18.07 -13.17 26.31
CA PRO A 936 18.05 -11.80 26.77
C PRO A 936 16.82 -11.04 26.26
N TYR A 937 16.07 -11.55 25.28
CA TYR A 937 15.05 -10.78 24.57
C TYR A 937 13.64 -11.01 25.12
N PRO A 938 12.75 -10.02 24.96
CA PRO A 938 11.32 -10.17 25.19
C PRO A 938 10.62 -10.93 24.04
N SER A 939 11.24 -12.00 23.55
CA SER A 939 10.74 -12.89 22.51
C SER A 939 11.49 -14.22 22.57
N PRO A 940 10.89 -15.34 22.13
CA PRO A 940 11.63 -16.57 21.93
C PRO A 940 12.78 -16.38 20.94
N LEU A 941 13.86 -17.14 21.14
CA LEU A 941 14.95 -17.32 20.20
C LEU A 941 14.73 -18.58 19.35
N ASP A 942 15.26 -18.58 18.13
CA ASP A 942 15.39 -19.74 17.27
C ASP A 942 16.86 -19.88 16.85
N PHE A 943 17.54 -20.87 17.42
CA PHE A 943 18.96 -21.12 17.18
C PHE A 943 19.28 -21.68 15.80
N SER A 944 18.26 -21.96 14.96
CA SER A 944 18.46 -22.31 13.54
C SER A 944 18.67 -21.08 12.65
N LEU A 945 18.38 -19.88 13.14
CA LEU A 945 18.52 -18.63 12.41
C LEU A 945 19.98 -18.13 12.44
N MET A 946 20.79 -18.64 11.52
CA MET A 946 22.25 -18.41 11.47
C MET A 946 22.67 -16.93 11.41
N GLY A 947 21.84 -16.02 10.90
CA GLY A 947 22.13 -14.58 10.87
C GLY A 947 22.03 -13.89 12.24
N GLY A 948 21.47 -14.58 13.25
CA GLY A 948 21.18 -14.02 14.55
C GLY A 948 22.09 -14.47 15.69
N VAL A 949 22.94 -15.48 15.47
CA VAL A 949 23.74 -16.13 16.51
C VAL A 949 25.21 -16.17 16.09
N THR A 950 26.09 -15.61 16.91
CA THR A 950 27.55 -15.64 16.70
C THR A 950 28.22 -16.35 17.86
N ARG A 951 29.02 -17.37 17.55
CA ARG A 951 29.75 -18.19 18.52
C ARG A 951 31.24 -18.08 18.26
N THR A 952 32.03 -18.05 19.32
CA THR A 952 33.49 -18.12 19.23
C THR A 952 34.00 -19.01 20.36
N ASN A 953 34.67 -20.11 20.00
CA ASN A 953 35.20 -21.10 20.95
C ASN A 953 34.14 -21.73 21.87
N VAL A 954 32.89 -21.80 21.42
CA VAL A 954 31.75 -22.41 22.11
C VAL A 954 31.12 -23.42 21.16
N ASP A 955 30.72 -24.57 21.70
CA ASP A 955 30.04 -25.61 20.93
C ASP A 955 28.72 -25.09 20.36
N ASP A 956 28.32 -25.56 19.18
CA ASP A 956 27.08 -25.11 18.53
C ASP A 956 25.83 -25.62 19.27
N ALA A 957 26.01 -26.67 20.07
CA ALA A 957 24.98 -27.33 20.84
C ALA A 957 24.44 -26.46 22.00
N VAL A 958 23.12 -26.41 22.11
CA VAL A 958 22.41 -25.79 23.24
C VAL A 958 21.49 -26.78 23.93
N TYR A 959 21.35 -26.62 25.25
CA TYR A 959 20.62 -27.56 26.09
C TYR A 959 19.58 -26.86 26.95
N VAL A 960 18.33 -27.31 26.88
CA VAL A 960 17.21 -26.72 27.61
C VAL A 960 16.59 -27.76 28.55
N TYR A 961 16.48 -27.41 29.82
CA TYR A 961 15.92 -28.31 30.84
C TYR A 961 14.39 -28.40 30.76
N GLN A 962 13.88 -29.62 30.91
CA GLN A 962 12.46 -29.96 30.94
C GLN A 962 12.14 -30.61 32.30
N SER A 963 11.40 -29.90 33.15
CA SER A 963 10.95 -30.43 34.44
C SER A 963 9.75 -31.36 34.27
N THR A 964 9.83 -32.53 34.88
CA THR A 964 8.76 -33.54 34.98
C THR A 964 8.38 -33.88 36.42
N GLY A 965 9.09 -33.28 37.40
CA GLY A 965 8.79 -33.32 38.83
C GLY A 965 9.68 -32.35 39.61
N GLN A 966 9.57 -32.36 40.94
CA GLN A 966 10.28 -31.42 41.82
C GLN A 966 11.79 -31.44 41.69
N TYR A 967 12.37 -32.63 41.58
CA TYR A 967 13.80 -32.84 41.41
C TYR A 967 14.11 -33.67 40.15
N VAL A 968 13.10 -33.87 39.31
CA VAL A 968 13.14 -34.80 38.17
C VAL A 968 12.91 -34.03 36.87
N GLY A 969 13.74 -34.34 35.88
CA GLY A 969 13.67 -33.75 34.55
C GLY A 969 14.82 -34.23 33.66
N GLN A 970 14.90 -33.64 32.48
CA GLN A 970 15.87 -34.00 31.44
C GLN A 970 16.23 -32.81 30.57
N TYR A 971 17.34 -32.91 29.83
CA TYR A 971 17.74 -31.89 28.86
C TYR A 971 17.36 -32.32 27.46
N ARG A 972 16.69 -31.42 26.73
CA ARG A 972 16.63 -31.50 25.27
C ARG A 972 17.80 -30.74 24.66
N SER A 973 18.25 -31.20 23.51
CA SER A 973 19.41 -30.64 22.82
C SER A 973 19.02 -30.12 21.44
N TYR A 974 19.80 -29.16 20.94
CA TYR A 974 19.78 -28.75 19.55
C TYR A 974 21.19 -28.46 19.07
N VAL A 975 21.55 -29.02 17.91
CA VAL A 975 22.81 -28.73 17.22
C VAL A 975 22.60 -28.96 15.73
N ASN A 976 23.17 -28.09 14.89
CA ASN A 976 23.21 -28.24 13.44
C ASN A 976 21.87 -28.69 12.80
N GLY A 977 20.77 -28.00 13.10
CA GLY A 977 19.46 -28.33 12.53
C GLY A 977 18.75 -29.55 13.14
N VAL A 978 19.41 -30.35 13.97
CA VAL A 978 18.83 -31.52 14.64
C VAL A 978 18.35 -31.17 16.04
N GLY A 979 17.15 -31.61 16.41
CA GLY A 979 16.51 -31.29 17.68
C GLY A 979 15.64 -30.04 17.63
N ASN A 980 15.32 -29.45 18.78
CA ASN A 980 14.44 -28.27 18.85
C ASN A 980 15.24 -26.97 19.09
N PRO A 981 15.34 -26.07 18.09
CA PRO A 981 16.15 -24.84 18.19
C PRO A 981 15.53 -23.74 19.06
N GLN A 982 14.25 -23.85 19.44
CA GLN A 982 13.56 -22.75 20.09
C GLN A 982 13.95 -22.62 21.57
N ILE A 983 14.24 -21.41 22.02
CA ILE A 983 14.45 -21.06 23.43
C ILE A 983 13.45 -19.99 23.80
N SER A 984 12.49 -20.28 24.69
CA SER A 984 11.43 -19.34 25.04
C SER A 984 11.95 -18.02 25.62
N ALA A 985 11.12 -16.98 25.61
CA ALA A 985 11.42 -15.77 26.39
C ALA A 985 11.54 -16.10 27.88
N MET A 986 12.46 -15.42 28.57
CA MET A 986 12.80 -15.66 29.99
C MET A 986 13.33 -17.07 30.29
N GLN A 987 13.84 -17.80 29.30
CA GLN A 987 14.36 -19.16 29.46
C GLN A 987 15.88 -19.16 29.47
N GLY A 988 16.46 -19.81 30.49
CA GLY A 988 17.86 -20.18 30.54
C GLY A 988 18.16 -21.48 29.81
N PHE A 989 19.38 -21.60 29.31
CA PHE A 989 19.89 -22.75 28.58
C PHE A 989 21.39 -22.94 28.88
N PHE A 990 21.87 -24.18 28.74
CA PHE A 990 23.29 -24.45 28.82
C PHE A 990 23.94 -24.38 27.44
N ALA A 991 25.16 -23.86 27.42
CA ALA A 991 26.11 -23.97 26.33
C ALA A 991 27.48 -24.36 26.92
N ARG A 992 28.42 -24.78 26.07
CA ARG A 992 29.72 -25.26 26.54
C ARG A 992 30.86 -24.63 25.74
N VAL A 993 31.86 -24.11 26.44
CA VAL A 993 33.12 -23.67 25.81
C VAL A 993 33.83 -24.90 25.26
N SER A 994 34.25 -24.82 24.00
CA SER A 994 34.75 -25.98 23.25
C SER A 994 36.01 -26.58 23.86
N THR A 995 36.18 -27.88 23.66
CA THR A 995 37.37 -28.60 24.11
C THR A 995 38.64 -28.04 23.47
N GLY A 996 39.68 -27.84 24.28
CA GLY A 996 40.95 -27.22 23.87
C GLY A 996 40.98 -25.70 23.99
N GLN A 997 39.88 -25.06 24.38
CA GLN A 997 39.80 -23.61 24.60
C GLN A 997 39.79 -23.27 26.09
N THR A 998 40.27 -22.08 26.46
CA THR A 998 40.23 -21.53 27.84
C THR A 998 39.09 -20.53 28.05
N THR A 999 38.72 -19.81 26.99
CA THR A 999 37.62 -18.85 26.98
C THR A 999 36.83 -18.89 25.67
N GLY A 1000 35.55 -18.54 25.73
CA GLY A 1000 34.68 -18.33 24.56
C GLY A 1000 33.71 -17.16 24.69
N SER A 1001 32.91 -16.95 23.66
CA SER A 1001 31.87 -15.92 23.64
C SER A 1001 30.65 -16.36 22.83
N LEU A 1002 29.47 -15.89 23.26
CA LEU A 1002 28.20 -16.03 22.54
C LEU A 1002 27.57 -14.65 22.39
N ALA A 1003 27.25 -14.27 21.15
CA ALA A 1003 26.50 -13.06 20.84
C ALA A 1003 25.21 -13.40 20.09
N LEU A 1004 24.13 -12.69 20.42
CA LEU A 1004 22.81 -12.81 19.81
C LEU A 1004 22.39 -11.43 19.30
N ASN A 1005 21.66 -11.37 18.18
CA ASN A 1005 21.03 -10.14 17.69
C ASN A 1005 19.55 -10.38 17.39
N ASN A 1006 18.84 -9.34 16.93
CA ASN A 1006 17.40 -9.42 16.69
C ASN A 1006 16.99 -10.46 15.62
N ALA A 1007 17.88 -10.84 14.70
CA ALA A 1007 17.60 -11.84 13.68
C ALA A 1007 17.46 -13.27 14.23
N ALA A 1008 17.86 -13.52 15.48
CA ALA A 1008 17.64 -14.80 16.15
C ALA A 1008 16.23 -14.93 16.77
N ARG A 1009 15.39 -13.89 16.70
CA ARG A 1009 14.11 -13.81 17.43
C ARG A 1009 12.96 -14.38 16.60
N VAL A 1010 12.07 -15.12 17.26
CA VAL A 1010 10.78 -15.50 16.69
C VAL A 1010 9.85 -14.28 16.64
N THR A 1011 9.29 -14.00 15.47
CA THR A 1011 8.46 -12.80 15.23
C THR A 1011 6.96 -13.10 15.16
N THR A 1012 6.56 -14.37 15.16
CA THR A 1012 5.17 -14.81 15.09
C THR A 1012 4.72 -15.41 16.43
N PHE A 1013 3.57 -14.96 16.92
CA PHE A 1013 2.93 -15.60 18.06
C PHE A 1013 2.18 -16.83 17.58
N ALA A 1014 2.71 -18.01 17.90
CA ALA A 1014 1.97 -19.26 17.83
C ALA A 1014 1.62 -19.69 19.26
N ALA A 1015 0.61 -20.55 19.40
CA ALA A 1015 0.51 -21.38 20.59
C ALA A 1015 1.82 -22.18 20.63
N THR A 1016 2.78 -21.68 21.40
CA THR A 1016 4.06 -22.36 21.56
C THR A 1016 3.74 -23.68 22.23
N PRO A 1017 3.95 -24.84 21.56
CA PRO A 1017 3.87 -26.09 22.28
C PRO A 1017 4.86 -26.00 23.44
N SER A 1018 4.49 -26.56 24.57
CA SER A 1018 5.45 -26.90 25.59
C SER A 1018 6.55 -27.75 24.94
N PHE A 1019 7.75 -27.15 24.89
CA PHE A 1019 9.04 -27.71 24.48
C PHE A 1019 9.20 -28.51 23.16
N ASN A 1020 8.23 -28.57 22.23
CA ASN A 1020 8.30 -29.56 21.15
C ASN A 1020 7.96 -29.05 19.73
N ARG A 1021 8.99 -28.90 18.88
CA ARG A 1021 9.18 -29.52 17.53
C ARG A 1021 10.14 -28.68 16.66
N GLY A 1022 11.12 -29.34 16.04
CA GLY A 1022 11.92 -28.78 14.95
C GLY A 1022 11.22 -28.94 13.59
N GLY A 1023 11.68 -28.21 12.58
CA GLY A 1023 11.23 -28.34 11.20
C GLY A 1023 11.63 -29.70 10.57
N PRO A 1024 11.17 -30.00 9.34
CA PRO A 1024 11.55 -31.23 8.64
C PRO A 1024 13.04 -31.20 8.30
N ASP A 1025 13.80 -32.17 8.81
CA ASP A 1025 15.19 -32.41 8.41
C ASP A 1025 15.23 -33.07 7.02
N THR A 1026 16.22 -32.74 6.21
CA THR A 1026 16.40 -33.26 4.84
C THR A 1026 17.52 -34.31 4.76
N ARG A 1027 18.27 -34.50 5.84
CA ARG A 1027 19.36 -35.49 5.93
C ARG A 1027 18.84 -36.85 6.37
N PRO A 1028 19.57 -37.95 6.06
CA PRO A 1028 19.27 -39.26 6.63
C PRO A 1028 19.37 -39.21 8.16
N LEU A 1029 18.26 -39.45 8.85
CA LEU A 1029 18.16 -39.26 10.30
C LEU A 1029 17.25 -40.30 10.97
N VAL A 1030 17.69 -40.80 12.13
CA VAL A 1030 16.87 -41.56 13.07
C VAL A 1030 16.76 -40.79 14.39
N ASN A 1031 15.52 -40.53 14.81
CA ASN A 1031 15.19 -40.08 16.16
C ASN A 1031 14.59 -41.26 16.93
N LEU A 1032 15.30 -41.72 17.96
CA LEU A 1032 14.83 -42.75 18.88
C LEU A 1032 14.37 -42.13 20.20
N LYS A 1033 13.18 -42.49 20.63
CA LYS A 1033 12.57 -42.10 21.89
C LYS A 1033 12.39 -43.31 22.80
N LEU A 1034 12.99 -43.27 23.99
CA LEU A 1034 12.80 -44.27 25.04
C LEU A 1034 11.64 -43.85 25.94
N GLN A 1035 10.68 -44.74 26.18
CA GLN A 1035 9.48 -44.45 26.96
C GLN A 1035 9.19 -45.56 27.98
N GLY A 1036 8.76 -45.18 29.19
CA GLY A 1036 8.19 -46.11 30.18
C GLY A 1036 6.68 -46.27 30.03
N ALA A 1037 6.06 -47.09 30.90
CA ALA A 1037 4.61 -47.32 30.91
C ALA A 1037 3.78 -46.04 31.14
N ALA A 1038 4.34 -45.04 31.84
CA ALA A 1038 3.77 -43.71 31.93
C ALA A 1038 4.31 -42.84 30.78
N LEU A 1039 3.44 -42.47 29.83
CA LEU A 1039 3.80 -41.77 28.58
C LEU A 1039 4.51 -40.41 28.76
N LEU A 1040 4.49 -39.84 29.97
CA LEU A 1040 5.07 -38.53 30.30
C LEU A 1040 6.58 -38.57 30.61
N LEU A 1041 7.15 -39.74 30.91
CA LEU A 1041 8.60 -39.92 31.08
C LEU A 1041 9.17 -40.51 29.80
N ALA A 1042 9.88 -39.68 29.03
CA ALA A 1042 10.49 -40.12 27.80
C ALA A 1042 11.72 -39.29 27.45
N ASP A 1043 12.76 -39.96 26.98
CA ASP A 1043 14.02 -39.34 26.61
C ASP A 1043 14.37 -39.68 25.15
N GLU A 1044 15.21 -38.87 24.49
CA GLU A 1044 15.50 -39.02 23.06
C GLU A 1044 16.99 -38.97 22.72
N ALA A 1045 17.34 -39.65 21.62
CA ALA A 1045 18.64 -39.61 20.98
C ALA A 1045 18.48 -39.55 19.45
N ASN A 1046 19.30 -38.72 18.81
CA ASN A 1046 19.32 -38.56 17.36
C ASN A 1046 20.64 -39.06 16.77
N VAL A 1047 20.56 -39.77 15.66
CA VAL A 1047 21.70 -40.14 14.81
C VAL A 1047 21.42 -39.69 13.39
N TYR A 1048 22.30 -38.89 12.81
CA TYR A 1048 22.15 -38.36 11.46
C TYR A 1048 23.47 -38.37 10.69
N PHE A 1049 23.38 -38.26 9.37
CA PHE A 1049 24.52 -38.39 8.47
C PHE A 1049 24.72 -37.15 7.61
N GLU A 1050 25.91 -36.54 7.69
CA GLU A 1050 26.23 -35.30 6.98
C GLU A 1050 27.71 -35.20 6.59
N GLN A 1051 27.98 -34.53 5.47
CA GLN A 1051 29.33 -34.25 5.01
C GLN A 1051 30.07 -33.34 6.00
N GLY A 1052 31.25 -33.78 6.44
CA GLY A 1052 32.11 -33.02 7.37
C GLY A 1052 32.05 -33.52 8.82
N ALA A 1053 31.01 -34.27 9.21
CA ALA A 1053 30.95 -34.92 10.51
C ALA A 1053 31.92 -36.11 10.60
N THR A 1054 32.41 -36.41 11.81
CA THR A 1054 33.43 -37.46 12.05
C THR A 1054 32.91 -38.54 13.01
N ALA A 1055 33.72 -39.58 13.28
CA ALA A 1055 33.37 -40.63 14.25
C ALA A 1055 33.67 -40.23 15.71
N GLY A 1056 34.42 -39.14 15.94
CA GLY A 1056 34.66 -38.55 17.25
C GLY A 1056 33.79 -37.30 17.46
N TYR A 1057 33.77 -36.79 18.69
CA TYR A 1057 32.97 -35.60 19.01
C TYR A 1057 33.37 -34.38 18.18
N ASP A 1058 32.41 -33.78 17.50
CA ASP A 1058 32.52 -32.54 16.77
C ASP A 1058 31.60 -31.46 17.35
N ALA A 1059 32.19 -30.36 17.80
CA ALA A 1059 31.49 -29.23 18.40
C ALA A 1059 30.40 -28.60 17.50
N LYS A 1060 30.48 -28.80 16.18
CA LYS A 1060 29.49 -28.32 15.20
C LYS A 1060 28.37 -29.31 14.96
N PHE A 1061 28.62 -30.61 15.07
CA PHE A 1061 27.65 -31.64 14.65
C PHE A 1061 27.01 -32.40 15.82
N ASP A 1062 27.65 -32.39 16.99
CA ASP A 1062 27.30 -33.27 18.11
C ASP A 1062 26.85 -32.51 19.36
N ALA A 1063 25.93 -33.14 20.09
CA ALA A 1063 25.50 -32.68 21.40
C ALA A 1063 25.74 -33.77 22.45
N TYR A 1064 26.48 -33.44 23.51
CA TYR A 1064 26.69 -34.30 24.66
C TYR A 1064 25.35 -34.73 25.28
N LYS A 1065 25.35 -35.88 25.97
CA LYS A 1065 24.22 -36.26 26.82
C LYS A 1065 24.41 -35.64 28.19
N LEU A 1066 23.60 -34.64 28.52
CA LEU A 1066 23.53 -34.11 29.87
C LEU A 1066 22.77 -35.07 30.81
N PRO A 1067 23.08 -35.05 32.12
CA PRO A 1067 22.46 -35.95 33.09
C PRO A 1067 20.93 -35.85 33.13
N SER A 1068 20.27 -37.00 33.23
CA SER A 1068 18.83 -37.11 33.44
C SER A 1068 18.56 -37.48 34.89
N SER A 1069 17.91 -36.59 35.65
CA SER A 1069 17.56 -36.87 37.05
C SER A 1069 16.36 -37.82 37.18
N SER A 1070 15.77 -38.25 36.06
CA SER A 1070 14.70 -39.25 36.02
C SER A 1070 15.21 -40.69 36.04
N GLY A 1071 16.49 -40.93 35.74
CA GLY A 1071 17.03 -42.28 35.55
C GLY A 1071 16.56 -42.98 34.26
N LEU A 1072 15.68 -42.35 33.46
CA LEU A 1072 15.37 -42.75 32.09
C LEU A 1072 16.30 -41.99 31.14
N SER A 1073 17.15 -42.70 30.39
CA SER A 1073 18.11 -42.08 29.49
C SER A 1073 18.41 -42.95 28.27
N ILE A 1074 18.44 -42.35 27.07
CA ILE A 1074 18.98 -42.93 25.84
C ILE A 1074 20.03 -41.99 25.23
N SER A 1075 21.12 -42.58 24.75
CA SER A 1075 22.18 -41.87 24.03
C SER A 1075 22.87 -42.79 23.04
N SER A 1076 23.62 -42.23 22.11
CA SER A 1076 24.58 -42.96 21.28
C SER A 1076 26.01 -42.65 21.73
N PHE A 1077 27.00 -43.37 21.20
CA PHE A 1077 28.41 -43.13 21.52
C PHE A 1077 29.19 -42.57 20.34
N ALA A 1078 30.04 -41.57 20.65
CA ALA A 1078 31.24 -41.27 19.88
C ALA A 1078 32.45 -41.56 20.79
N ALA A 1079 33.20 -42.63 20.47
CA ALA A 1079 34.20 -43.20 21.37
C ALA A 1079 33.66 -43.48 22.79
N SER A 1080 34.09 -42.72 23.81
CA SER A 1080 33.65 -42.85 25.20
C SER A 1080 32.53 -41.88 25.61
N ASP A 1081 32.25 -40.87 24.79
CA ASP A 1081 31.30 -39.81 25.12
C ASP A 1081 29.87 -40.22 24.75
N ALA A 1082 28.96 -40.07 25.70
CA ALA A 1082 27.53 -40.26 25.49
C ALA A 1082 26.95 -39.01 24.82
N LEU A 1083 26.26 -39.19 23.69
CA LEU A 1083 25.69 -38.12 22.87
C LEU A 1083 24.18 -38.22 22.77
N SER A 1084 23.50 -37.07 22.96
CA SER A 1084 22.07 -36.91 22.69
C SER A 1084 21.78 -36.65 21.21
N ILE A 1085 22.75 -36.07 20.48
CA ILE A 1085 22.73 -35.91 19.03
C ILE A 1085 24.11 -36.29 18.52
N ASN A 1086 24.16 -37.21 17.55
CA ASN A 1086 25.39 -37.75 16.97
C ASN A 1086 25.34 -37.60 15.45
N GLY A 1087 26.20 -36.74 14.91
CA GLY A 1087 26.42 -36.53 13.49
C GLY A 1087 27.57 -37.41 13.01
N LEU A 1088 27.32 -38.20 11.98
CA LEU A 1088 28.29 -39.12 11.40
C LEU A 1088 28.55 -38.77 9.94
N ALA A 1089 29.71 -39.19 9.43
CA ALA A 1089 30.05 -39.03 8.01
C ALA A 1089 29.00 -39.69 7.10
N PRO A 1090 28.76 -39.20 5.88
CA PRO A 1090 27.71 -39.72 5.00
C PRO A 1090 27.79 -41.24 4.78
N LEU A 1091 26.64 -41.90 4.77
CA LEU A 1091 26.58 -43.34 4.51
C LEU A 1091 27.13 -43.67 3.13
N VAL A 1092 28.07 -44.61 3.08
CA VAL A 1092 28.52 -45.24 1.84
C VAL A 1092 27.62 -46.43 1.55
N ALA A 1093 26.95 -46.45 0.39
CA ALA A 1093 25.91 -47.43 0.08
C ALA A 1093 26.33 -48.91 0.18
N THR A 1094 27.63 -49.20 0.13
CA THR A 1094 28.20 -50.56 0.18
C THR A 1094 28.78 -50.95 1.54
N VAL A 1095 28.81 -50.04 2.52
CA VAL A 1095 29.45 -50.26 3.83
C VAL A 1095 28.40 -50.22 4.93
N ALA A 1096 28.38 -51.25 5.77
CA ALA A 1096 27.54 -51.27 6.96
C ALA A 1096 28.13 -50.40 8.08
N THR A 1097 27.30 -49.55 8.68
CA THR A 1097 27.62 -48.70 9.84
C THR A 1097 26.77 -49.14 11.02
N SER A 1098 27.39 -49.37 12.17
CA SER A 1098 26.71 -49.74 13.42
C SER A 1098 26.99 -48.71 14.50
N VAL A 1099 25.95 -48.21 15.16
CA VAL A 1099 26.02 -47.18 16.21
C VAL A 1099 25.51 -47.77 17.53
N PRO A 1100 26.38 -48.02 18.52
CA PRO A 1100 25.97 -48.50 19.84
C PRO A 1100 25.09 -47.48 20.58
N LEU A 1101 24.10 -47.97 21.32
CA LEU A 1101 23.24 -47.15 22.18
C LEU A 1101 23.53 -47.44 23.66
N ASP A 1102 23.48 -46.39 24.49
CA ASP A 1102 23.33 -46.52 25.94
C ASP A 1102 21.87 -46.33 26.32
N VAL A 1103 21.33 -47.28 27.07
CA VAL A 1103 19.94 -47.22 27.55
C VAL A 1103 19.95 -47.45 29.05
N GLN A 1104 19.40 -46.48 29.78
CA GLN A 1104 19.18 -46.53 31.22
C GLN A 1104 17.71 -46.34 31.53
N VAL A 1105 17.21 -47.09 32.51
CA VAL A 1105 15.82 -47.04 32.95
C VAL A 1105 15.73 -46.83 34.46
N PRO A 1106 14.72 -46.11 34.95
CA PRO A 1106 14.59 -45.79 36.38
C PRO A 1106 14.41 -47.03 37.25
N ASN A 1107 13.71 -48.02 36.72
CA ASN A 1107 13.35 -49.28 37.39
C ASN A 1107 13.33 -50.42 36.36
N THR A 1108 13.43 -51.67 36.83
CA THR A 1108 13.19 -52.85 35.99
C THR A 1108 11.71 -52.93 35.57
N GLY A 1109 11.41 -53.39 34.36
CA GLY A 1109 10.04 -53.42 33.85
C GLY A 1109 9.94 -53.35 32.33
N VAL A 1110 8.75 -53.03 31.81
CA VAL A 1110 8.48 -52.94 30.36
C VAL A 1110 8.68 -51.50 29.88
N PHE A 1111 9.43 -51.36 28.79
CA PHE A 1111 9.76 -50.09 28.15
C PHE A 1111 9.61 -50.21 26.63
N THR A 1112 9.49 -49.08 25.95
CA THR A 1112 9.37 -49.03 24.49
C THR A 1112 10.43 -48.11 23.91
N LEU A 1113 11.13 -48.59 22.88
CA LEU A 1113 11.89 -47.77 21.95
C LEU A 1113 10.99 -47.44 20.77
N ASN A 1114 10.78 -46.15 20.55
CA ASN A 1114 9.97 -45.61 19.48
C ASN A 1114 10.88 -44.82 18.52
N ALA A 1115 11.01 -45.27 17.28
CA ALA A 1115 11.60 -44.49 16.21
C ALA A 1115 10.60 -43.43 15.76
N ALA A 1116 10.54 -42.32 16.50
CA ALA A 1116 9.58 -41.26 16.26
C ALA A 1116 9.83 -40.56 14.92
N SER A 1117 11.02 -40.68 14.33
CA SER A 1117 11.30 -40.32 12.94
C SER A 1117 12.40 -41.19 12.34
N VAL A 1118 12.18 -41.66 11.11
CA VAL A 1118 13.18 -42.31 10.24
C VAL A 1118 13.01 -41.73 8.85
N ILE A 1119 13.88 -40.82 8.45
CA ILE A 1119 13.67 -39.96 7.28
C ILE A 1119 14.90 -39.92 6.37
N ASN A 1120 14.64 -39.67 5.07
CA ASN A 1120 15.63 -39.41 4.02
C ASN A 1120 16.72 -40.49 3.81
N PHE A 1121 16.49 -41.73 4.24
CA PHE A 1121 17.33 -42.87 3.83
C PHE A 1121 16.97 -43.34 2.43
N ALA A 1122 17.97 -43.74 1.63
CA ALA A 1122 17.72 -44.38 0.34
C ALA A 1122 16.90 -45.67 0.53
N ALA A 1123 16.04 -45.99 -0.45
CA ALA A 1123 15.20 -47.19 -0.39
C ALA A 1123 16.01 -48.48 -0.19
N THR A 1124 17.24 -48.51 -0.70
CA THR A 1124 18.20 -49.63 -0.61
C THR A 1124 18.98 -49.69 0.70
N THR A 1125 18.78 -48.73 1.63
CA THR A 1125 19.44 -48.73 2.94
C THR A 1125 18.52 -49.34 4.00
N GLN A 1126 18.94 -50.43 4.62
CA GLN A 1126 18.32 -50.96 5.84
C GLN A 1126 18.63 -50.07 7.04
N VAL A 1127 17.61 -49.82 7.86
CA VAL A 1127 17.72 -49.08 9.12
C VAL A 1127 17.14 -49.97 10.22
N LEU A 1128 18.01 -50.66 10.94
CA LEU A 1128 17.60 -51.69 11.90
C LEU A 1128 17.94 -51.28 13.34
N LEU A 1129 17.04 -51.55 14.27
CA LEU A 1129 17.37 -51.68 15.69
C LEU A 1129 17.74 -53.13 15.98
N LEU A 1130 18.93 -53.35 16.53
CA LEU A 1130 19.42 -54.67 16.93
C LEU A 1130 19.33 -54.80 18.45
N ASP A 1131 18.71 -55.89 18.94
CA ASP A 1131 18.74 -56.29 20.35
C ASP A 1131 19.65 -57.51 20.51
N ALA A 1132 20.83 -57.31 21.10
CA ALA A 1132 21.82 -58.35 21.31
C ALA A 1132 21.39 -59.40 22.36
N GLN A 1133 20.43 -59.06 23.24
CA GLN A 1133 19.94 -59.99 24.26
C GLN A 1133 18.98 -61.01 23.66
N THR A 1134 18.07 -60.58 22.78
CA THR A 1134 17.05 -61.44 22.17
C THR A 1134 17.44 -61.94 20.78
N GLY A 1135 18.44 -61.31 20.15
CA GLY A 1135 18.79 -61.52 18.74
C GLY A 1135 17.84 -60.83 17.75
N ALA A 1136 16.86 -60.06 18.24
CA ALA A 1136 15.86 -59.40 17.40
C ALA A 1136 16.48 -58.33 16.49
N ARG A 1137 15.95 -58.25 15.26
CA ARG A 1137 16.30 -57.23 14.26
C ARG A 1137 15.02 -56.56 13.79
N ILE A 1138 14.87 -55.28 14.12
CA ILE A 1138 13.64 -54.54 13.88
C ILE A 1138 13.89 -53.51 12.79
N ASP A 1139 13.24 -53.66 11.63
CA ASP A 1139 13.29 -52.64 10.57
C ASP A 1139 12.47 -51.42 11.00
N LEU A 1140 13.15 -50.34 11.37
CA LEU A 1140 12.52 -49.15 11.91
C LEU A 1140 11.66 -48.40 10.89
N LYS A 1141 11.85 -48.66 9.58
CA LYS A 1141 11.00 -48.09 8.53
C LYS A 1141 9.63 -48.76 8.45
N GLN A 1142 9.53 -50.03 8.88
CA GLN A 1142 8.29 -50.82 8.83
C GLN A 1142 7.66 -50.98 10.22
N GLN A 1143 8.51 -51.11 11.25
CA GLN A 1143 8.13 -51.31 12.63
C GLN A 1143 8.83 -50.25 13.50
N PRO A 1144 8.23 -49.05 13.66
CA PRO A 1144 8.85 -47.98 14.43
C PRO A 1144 8.80 -48.20 15.95
N LEU A 1145 8.00 -49.16 16.44
CA LEU A 1145 7.85 -49.44 17.87
C LEU A 1145 8.43 -50.80 18.24
N TYR A 1146 9.31 -50.82 19.25
CA TYR A 1146 9.85 -52.03 19.84
C TYR A 1146 9.72 -52.01 21.36
N THR A 1147 8.91 -52.92 21.89
CA THR A 1147 8.70 -53.08 23.33
C THR A 1147 9.61 -54.17 23.87
N PHE A 1148 10.26 -53.90 25.01
CA PHE A 1148 11.21 -54.81 25.64
C PHE A 1148 11.08 -54.78 27.17
N THR A 1149 11.53 -55.85 27.82
CA THR A 1149 11.63 -55.92 29.28
C THR A 1149 13.07 -55.66 29.72
N ALA A 1150 13.26 -54.70 30.62
CA ALA A 1150 14.53 -54.38 31.26
C ALA A 1150 14.66 -55.14 32.59
N ALA A 1151 15.64 -56.06 32.66
CA ALA A 1151 15.95 -56.82 33.87
C ALA A 1151 16.94 -56.11 34.81
N THR A 1152 17.64 -55.08 34.32
CA THR A 1152 18.58 -54.22 35.05
C THR A 1152 18.33 -52.76 34.70
N LYS A 1153 18.80 -51.82 35.54
CA LYS A 1153 18.65 -50.37 35.29
C LYS A 1153 19.55 -49.84 34.18
N SER A 1154 20.73 -50.43 33.98
CA SER A 1154 21.62 -50.13 32.86
C SER A 1154 21.58 -51.29 31.86
N LEU A 1155 21.42 -50.97 30.58
CA LEU A 1155 21.32 -51.91 29.46
C LEU A 1155 22.44 -51.69 28.44
N ARG A 1156 23.58 -51.16 28.90
CA ARG A 1156 24.74 -50.87 28.07
C ARG A 1156 25.15 -52.10 27.24
N GLY A 1157 25.33 -51.92 25.94
CA GLY A 1157 25.74 -52.98 25.00
C GLY A 1157 24.61 -53.88 24.51
N ARG A 1158 23.36 -53.70 24.99
CA ARG A 1158 22.21 -54.46 24.50
C ARG A 1158 21.72 -53.99 23.13
N PHE A 1159 21.64 -52.68 22.92
CA PHE A 1159 21.01 -52.10 21.73
C PHE A 1159 22.03 -51.39 20.83
N SER A 1160 21.83 -51.51 19.51
CA SER A 1160 22.58 -50.75 18.51
C SER A 1160 21.72 -50.45 17.28
N LEU A 1161 21.97 -49.31 16.64
CA LEU A 1161 21.41 -48.99 15.32
C LEU A 1161 22.33 -49.52 14.22
N TYR A 1162 21.76 -50.14 13.20
CA TYR A 1162 22.47 -50.63 12.02
C TYR A 1162 21.96 -49.94 10.75
N PHE A 1163 22.90 -49.48 9.93
CA PHE A 1163 22.67 -48.82 8.65
C PHE A 1163 23.50 -49.53 7.58
N GLY A 1164 22.91 -50.09 6.53
CA GLY A 1164 23.68 -50.78 5.50
C GLY A 1164 22.84 -51.17 4.28
N PRO A 1165 23.46 -51.74 3.23
CA PRO A 1165 22.71 -52.18 2.05
C PRO A 1165 21.66 -53.23 2.44
N SER A 1166 20.52 -53.22 1.75
CA SER A 1166 19.55 -54.30 1.78
C SER A 1166 20.22 -55.62 1.39
N ALA A 1167 20.58 -56.42 2.38
CA ALA A 1167 21.03 -57.78 2.11
C ALA A 1167 19.89 -58.54 1.43
N VAL A 1168 20.22 -59.23 0.33
CA VAL A 1168 19.30 -60.05 -0.46
C VAL A 1168 18.60 -61.03 0.49
N LEU A 1169 17.29 -60.88 0.62
CA LEU A 1169 16.45 -61.80 1.37
C LEU A 1169 16.63 -63.21 0.80
N ALA A 1170 16.96 -64.13 1.71
CA ALA A 1170 17.32 -65.52 1.47
C ALA A 1170 16.32 -66.27 0.56
N THR A 1171 16.74 -66.72 -0.63
CA THR A 1171 16.08 -67.85 -1.35
C THR A 1171 16.94 -68.58 -2.39
N ASN A 1172 18.23 -68.26 -2.65
CA ASN A 1172 18.98 -68.92 -3.74
C ASN A 1172 20.21 -69.74 -3.27
N PRO A 1173 20.08 -71.07 -3.06
CA PRO A 1173 21.17 -71.95 -2.59
C PRO A 1173 22.42 -71.95 -3.47
N ALA A 1174 22.29 -71.65 -4.77
CA ALA A 1174 23.40 -71.63 -5.72
C ALA A 1174 24.38 -70.46 -5.49
N ALA A 1175 23.87 -69.30 -5.09
CA ALA A 1175 24.68 -68.12 -4.78
C ALA A 1175 25.40 -68.27 -3.43
N LEU A 1176 24.73 -68.85 -2.43
CA LEU A 1176 25.30 -69.13 -1.12
C LEU A 1176 26.42 -70.19 -1.21
N ALA A 1177 26.27 -71.16 -2.11
CA ALA A 1177 27.33 -72.12 -2.42
C ALA A 1177 28.58 -71.43 -2.97
N GLN A 1178 28.49 -70.39 -3.80
CA GLN A 1178 29.68 -69.71 -4.34
C GLN A 1178 30.53 -69.00 -3.28
N LEU A 1179 29.90 -68.51 -2.20
CA LEU A 1179 30.59 -67.82 -1.10
C LEU A 1179 31.29 -68.77 -0.12
N VAL A 1180 30.93 -70.06 -0.12
CA VAL A 1180 31.63 -71.09 0.67
C VAL A 1180 32.87 -71.56 -0.07
N GLN A 1181 34.04 -71.43 0.57
CA GLN A 1181 35.34 -71.75 -0.03
C GLN A 1181 35.98 -72.98 0.62
N LEU A 1182 36.65 -73.79 -0.21
CA LEU A 1182 37.48 -74.93 0.16
C LEU A 1182 38.87 -74.73 -0.41
N TYR A 1183 39.90 -74.63 0.44
CA TYR A 1183 41.26 -74.39 -0.03
C TYR A 1183 42.33 -75.11 0.83
N PRO A 1184 43.33 -75.77 0.23
CA PRO A 1184 43.44 -76.06 -1.21
C PRO A 1184 42.45 -77.14 -1.66
N ASN A 1185 42.02 -77.08 -2.93
CA ASN A 1185 41.19 -78.11 -3.57
C ASN A 1185 41.61 -78.23 -5.05
N PRO A 1186 42.42 -79.24 -5.44
CA PRO A 1186 42.65 -80.49 -4.71
C PRO A 1186 43.49 -80.34 -3.42
N ALA A 1187 43.10 -81.07 -2.38
CA ALA A 1187 43.75 -81.09 -1.06
C ALA A 1187 44.85 -82.16 -0.99
N ARG A 1188 45.96 -81.85 -0.30
CA ARG A 1188 47.05 -82.78 0.07
C ARG A 1188 47.18 -82.79 1.59
N GLY A 1189 46.78 -83.86 2.25
CA GLY A 1189 46.81 -83.97 3.72
C GLY A 1189 45.75 -83.16 4.49
N SER A 1190 45.40 -81.93 4.10
CA SER A 1190 44.31 -81.15 4.75
C SER A 1190 43.68 -80.11 3.82
N PHE A 1191 42.49 -79.61 4.17
CA PHE A 1191 41.87 -78.43 3.54
C PHE A 1191 41.20 -77.54 4.58
N THR A 1192 40.99 -76.27 4.22
CA THR A 1192 40.28 -75.29 5.04
C THR A 1192 38.93 -74.97 4.43
N LEU A 1193 37.88 -75.03 5.26
CA LEU A 1193 36.53 -74.58 4.96
C LEU A 1193 36.33 -73.17 5.50
N LEU A 1194 35.95 -72.22 4.65
CA LEU A 1194 35.53 -70.87 5.03
C LEU A 1194 34.03 -70.71 4.79
N LEU A 1195 33.32 -70.30 5.86
CA LEU A 1195 31.88 -70.04 5.86
C LEU A 1195 31.61 -68.53 6.02
N PRO A 1196 30.83 -67.93 5.11
CA PRO A 1196 30.46 -66.51 5.16
C PRO A 1196 29.52 -66.18 6.33
N ALA A 1197 29.56 -64.94 6.83
CA ALA A 1197 28.68 -64.46 7.92
C ALA A 1197 27.19 -64.46 7.54
N GLU A 1198 26.92 -64.42 6.24
CA GLU A 1198 25.62 -64.41 5.58
C GLU A 1198 24.83 -65.73 5.77
N LEU A 1199 25.49 -66.82 6.20
CA LEU A 1199 24.85 -68.08 6.60
C LEU A 1199 24.10 -67.99 7.96
N GLY A 1200 24.19 -66.85 8.64
CA GLY A 1200 23.58 -66.63 9.94
C GLY A 1200 24.44 -67.12 11.11
N ARG A 1201 23.97 -66.88 12.34
CA ARG A 1201 24.70 -67.22 13.58
C ARG A 1201 24.35 -68.59 14.17
N SER A 1202 23.52 -69.38 13.48
CA SER A 1202 23.22 -70.75 13.89
C SER A 1202 24.41 -71.66 13.59
N PRO A 1203 24.77 -72.61 14.47
CA PRO A 1203 25.85 -73.55 14.20
C PRO A 1203 25.62 -74.33 12.89
N VAL A 1204 26.68 -74.53 12.10
CA VAL A 1204 26.62 -75.25 10.82
C VAL A 1204 27.32 -76.60 10.97
N THR A 1205 26.65 -77.67 10.60
CA THR A 1205 27.24 -79.02 10.59
C THR A 1205 27.78 -79.34 9.20
N ALA A 1206 29.09 -79.59 9.09
CA ALA A 1206 29.77 -79.98 7.86
C ALA A 1206 30.12 -81.48 7.90
N THR A 1207 29.66 -82.24 6.91
CA THR A 1207 29.80 -83.70 6.80
C THR A 1207 30.43 -84.07 5.47
N LEU A 1208 31.55 -84.80 5.49
CA LEU A 1208 32.30 -85.25 4.33
C LEU A 1208 31.95 -86.72 4.01
N TYR A 1209 31.63 -86.98 2.74
CA TYR A 1209 31.23 -88.29 2.22
C TYR A 1209 32.21 -88.80 1.17
N ASN A 1210 32.49 -90.12 1.18
CA ASN A 1210 33.22 -90.78 0.08
C ASN A 1210 32.31 -91.03 -1.13
N GLN A 1211 32.86 -91.59 -2.23
CA GLN A 1211 32.11 -91.84 -3.47
C GLN A 1211 30.96 -92.86 -3.32
N LEU A 1212 30.99 -93.68 -2.27
CA LEU A 1212 29.92 -94.63 -1.94
C LEU A 1212 28.83 -94.01 -1.04
N GLY A 1213 28.95 -92.72 -0.70
CA GLY A 1213 28.00 -92.01 0.17
C GLY A 1213 28.17 -92.29 1.67
N GLN A 1214 29.29 -92.89 2.08
CA GLN A 1214 29.60 -93.13 3.49
C GLN A 1214 30.24 -91.89 4.11
N VAL A 1215 29.84 -91.53 5.34
CA VAL A 1215 30.43 -90.42 6.09
C VAL A 1215 31.84 -90.80 6.53
N VAL A 1216 32.83 -89.98 6.15
CA VAL A 1216 34.24 -90.17 6.51
C VAL A 1216 34.74 -89.10 7.49
N SER A 1217 34.03 -87.98 7.63
CA SER A 1217 34.31 -86.95 8.65
C SER A 1217 33.07 -86.08 8.88
N GLN A 1218 32.84 -85.62 10.11
CA GLN A 1218 31.74 -84.70 10.44
C GLN A 1218 32.15 -83.75 11.56
N ARG A 1219 31.79 -82.47 11.43
CA ARG A 1219 32.08 -81.44 12.43
C ARG A 1219 31.03 -80.35 12.46
N THR A 1220 30.60 -79.96 13.66
CA THR A 1220 29.73 -78.79 13.87
C THR A 1220 30.58 -77.56 14.18
N LEU A 1221 30.31 -76.47 13.47
CA LEU A 1221 31.07 -75.23 13.54
C LEU A 1221 30.21 -74.11 14.17
N PRO A 1222 30.67 -73.47 15.25
CA PRO A 1222 30.01 -72.30 15.79
C PRO A 1222 30.18 -71.12 14.83
N MET A 1223 29.09 -70.40 14.56
CA MET A 1223 29.09 -69.24 13.66
C MET A 1223 29.27 -67.95 14.47
N THR A 1224 30.20 -67.09 14.04
CA THR A 1224 30.41 -65.76 14.63
C THR A 1224 29.88 -64.66 13.71
N ALA A 1225 29.93 -63.40 14.16
CA ALA A 1225 29.55 -62.25 13.33
C ALA A 1225 30.40 -62.11 12.06
N ALA A 1226 31.60 -62.72 12.01
CA ALA A 1226 32.50 -62.71 10.86
C ALA A 1226 32.43 -64.00 10.01
N GLY A 1227 31.51 -64.93 10.32
CA GLY A 1227 31.47 -66.26 9.73
C GLY A 1227 32.20 -67.31 10.57
N ALA A 1228 32.65 -68.39 9.94
CA ALA A 1228 33.43 -69.45 10.58
C ALA A 1228 34.51 -70.01 9.65
N THR A 1229 35.64 -70.43 10.21
CA THR A 1229 36.70 -71.11 9.46
C THR A 1229 37.08 -72.38 10.19
N ALA A 1230 37.29 -73.47 9.45
CA ALA A 1230 37.67 -74.75 10.03
C ALA A 1230 38.61 -75.54 9.11
N GLN A 1231 39.68 -76.07 9.68
CA GLN A 1231 40.59 -76.98 9.00
C GLN A 1231 40.13 -78.43 9.19
N PHE A 1232 40.23 -79.22 8.12
CA PHE A 1232 39.92 -80.65 8.08
C PHE A 1232 41.18 -81.41 7.64
N ASP A 1233 41.63 -82.34 8.48
CA ASP A 1233 42.68 -83.31 8.15
C ASP A 1233 42.06 -84.46 7.34
N VAL A 1234 42.66 -84.73 6.19
CA VAL A 1234 42.26 -85.78 5.25
C VAL A 1234 43.43 -86.70 4.87
N SER A 1235 44.56 -86.62 5.57
CA SER A 1235 45.79 -87.39 5.30
C SER A 1235 45.61 -88.91 5.41
N HIS A 1236 44.62 -89.33 6.19
CA HIS A 1236 44.27 -90.74 6.41
C HIS A 1236 43.22 -91.27 5.41
N LEU A 1237 42.71 -90.43 4.49
CA LEU A 1237 41.70 -90.82 3.51
C LEU A 1237 42.36 -91.19 2.16
N ALA A 1238 41.80 -92.17 1.46
CA ALA A 1238 42.31 -92.59 0.15
C ALA A 1238 42.15 -91.46 -0.90
N PHE A 1239 43.08 -91.38 -1.84
CA PHE A 1239 43.02 -90.40 -2.92
C PHE A 1239 41.76 -90.58 -3.79
N GLY A 1240 41.09 -89.49 -4.14
CA GLY A 1240 39.82 -89.54 -4.84
C GLY A 1240 38.94 -88.30 -4.67
N ILE A 1241 37.70 -88.39 -5.14
CA ILE A 1241 36.71 -87.31 -5.05
C ILE A 1241 35.75 -87.58 -3.89
N TYR A 1242 35.53 -86.56 -3.08
CA TYR A 1242 34.65 -86.56 -1.91
C TYR A 1242 33.62 -85.44 -2.02
N THR A 1243 32.51 -85.59 -1.28
CA THR A 1243 31.43 -84.60 -1.23
C THR A 1243 31.31 -84.05 0.17
N LEU A 1244 31.49 -82.74 0.36
CA LEU A 1244 31.26 -82.05 1.62
C LEU A 1244 29.87 -81.40 1.61
N GLN A 1245 29.01 -81.82 2.53
CA GLN A 1245 27.69 -81.25 2.73
C GLN A 1245 27.65 -80.42 4.01
N MET A 1246 27.07 -79.23 3.95
CA MET A 1246 26.88 -78.34 5.10
C MET A 1246 25.40 -78.07 5.32
N THR A 1247 24.96 -78.21 6.57
CA THR A 1247 23.56 -78.02 6.99
C THR A 1247 23.49 -77.17 8.25
N GLY A 1248 22.72 -76.07 8.19
CA GLY A 1248 22.42 -75.20 9.34
C GLY A 1248 21.13 -74.41 9.07
N GLY A 1249 20.19 -74.42 10.01
CA GLY A 1249 18.84 -73.86 9.78
C GLY A 1249 18.11 -74.56 8.63
N THR A 1250 17.47 -73.79 7.74
CA THR A 1250 16.72 -74.30 6.56
C THR A 1250 17.58 -74.45 5.30
N THR A 1251 18.90 -74.23 5.38
CA THR A 1251 19.77 -74.11 4.21
C THR A 1251 20.78 -75.27 4.11
N LYS A 1252 20.93 -75.84 2.91
CA LYS A 1252 21.85 -76.95 2.60
C LYS A 1252 22.79 -76.54 1.46
N VAL A 1253 24.09 -76.63 1.69
CA VAL A 1253 25.14 -76.35 0.69
C VAL A 1253 26.00 -77.60 0.48
N VAL A 1254 26.34 -77.92 -0.77
CA VAL A 1254 27.15 -79.09 -1.11
C VAL A 1254 28.34 -78.67 -1.98
N LYS A 1255 29.54 -79.17 -1.67
CA LYS A 1255 30.79 -78.89 -2.39
C LYS A 1255 31.55 -80.17 -2.70
N ARG A 1256 32.20 -80.21 -3.87
CA ARG A 1256 33.12 -81.29 -4.27
C ARG A 1256 34.52 -80.99 -3.76
N LEU A 1257 35.16 -81.97 -3.13
CA LEU A 1257 36.55 -81.94 -2.70
C LEU A 1257 37.33 -83.03 -3.45
N ALA A 1258 38.46 -82.68 -4.07
CA ALA A 1258 39.40 -83.66 -4.60
C ALA A 1258 40.56 -83.83 -3.62
N ILE A 1259 40.95 -85.07 -3.32
CA ILE A 1259 42.13 -85.38 -2.50
C ILE A 1259 43.15 -86.08 -3.42
N ILE A 1260 44.37 -85.53 -3.47
CA ILE A 1260 45.46 -86.02 -4.31
C ILE A 1260 46.73 -86.22 -3.47
N GLN A 1261 47.71 -86.93 -4.05
CA GLN A 1261 48.97 -87.31 -3.40
C GLN A 1261 49.82 -86.11 -2.99
#